data_AF-A0A5J5S3S2-F1
#
_entry.id   AF-A0A5J5S3S2-F1
#
_cell.length_a   1.000
_cell.length_b   1.000
_cell.length_c   1.000
_cell.angle_alpha   90.00
_cell.angle_beta   90.00
_cell.angle_gamma   90.00
#
_symmetry.space_group_name_H-M   'P 1'
#
loop_
_entity.id
_entity.type
_entity.pdbx_description
1 polymer ?
#
loop_
_entity_poly.entity_id
_entity_poly.type
_entity_poly.pdbx_seq_one_letter_code
_entity_poly.pdbx_strand_id
1 'polypeptide(L)'
;MEKNTRSIRIECPKLLITRNESDLQWLIGSPFFPPLTIISTFRCIHSNSSGPDFPKESEEIRTLLLKGFDVIGALIVGKSDPEKTAARAVEAARKLKKLLTGTTKLENEETIGAVADPDTGDIRFFLSETESSTNFELVNPVSYGDNPEKFVWESGCLLLCQLPIKLPVCYPANKPSDAESIFSRAIEAVIAKFKDPNVVYLVKASNRASLDVVQPVILRGSELDFDAAVANIELLDESAQNSEKKLLRCAHFCLKSKSTSQLLSAENADIIQISVLLNRSEKSPKCSAPAVEYFPAMDETRLLIVDFKLEVLCYAVQGIPLMHAISKLIIPGLIDQLISMKKMNLPYLLTQNPELHPYHFCPPGIAHPVTVIYELNYGETEMKQVDARRSLHLRLGLPFDRPLLRIANSLDLSIKSRSSNLSTRKAGSSLLKDVHIGIPGSGVSGGSVSLVQGSYEYYHYLQDGFDDSGWGCAYRSLQTIISWFRLQHYSSVDVPSHREIQQSLVDIGDKDPAFIGSREWIGAIELSFVLDKLLGVSCKVINVRSGSELPEKCRELALHFETQGTPIMIGGGVLAYTLLGVDYNEATGECAFLILDPHYTGSDDVKKIVNGGWCGWKKSVDSKGKSFFLQDKFYNLLLPQRPNMV
;
A
#
# COMPACT_ATOMS: atom_id res chain seq x y z
N MET A 1 -32.05 -32.42 1.17
CA MET A 1 -31.57 -31.15 0.60
C MET A 1 -31.48 -30.16 1.74
N GLU A 2 -30.32 -30.11 2.40
CA GLU A 2 -30.03 -29.08 3.39
C GLU A 2 -30.01 -27.73 2.67
N LYS A 3 -30.82 -26.77 3.14
CA LYS A 3 -30.60 -25.36 2.80
C LYS A 3 -29.19 -25.04 3.27
N ASN A 4 -28.24 -24.86 2.35
CA ASN A 4 -26.93 -24.28 2.67
C ASN A 4 -27.19 -23.04 3.52
N THR A 5 -26.79 -23.07 4.79
CA THR A 5 -26.83 -21.91 5.68
C THR A 5 -25.93 -20.84 5.09
N ARG A 6 -26.54 -19.84 4.44
CA ARG A 6 -25.83 -18.67 3.92
C ARG A 6 -25.13 -17.95 5.08
N SER A 7 -23.85 -17.67 4.92
CA SER A 7 -23.03 -17.00 5.93
C SER A 7 -22.25 -15.86 5.31
N ILE A 8 -22.08 -14.77 6.05
CA ILE A 8 -21.21 -13.66 5.63
C ILE A 8 -19.82 -13.88 6.21
N ARG A 9 -18.82 -13.73 5.36
CA ARG A 9 -17.42 -13.86 5.74
C ARG A 9 -16.75 -12.50 5.69
N ILE A 10 -16.11 -12.11 6.78
CA ILE A 10 -15.40 -10.82 6.92
C ILE A 10 -13.92 -11.12 7.03
N GLU A 11 -13.17 -10.81 5.98
CA GLU A 11 -11.72 -10.93 5.88
C GLU A 11 -11.10 -9.52 5.92
N CYS A 12 -11.48 -8.73 6.92
CA CYS A 12 -10.82 -7.46 7.23
C CYS A 12 -10.78 -7.21 8.75
N PRO A 13 -9.74 -6.53 9.27
CA PRO A 13 -9.46 -6.51 10.71
C PRO A 13 -10.56 -5.90 11.60
N LYS A 14 -11.39 -4.99 11.04
CA LYS A 14 -12.65 -4.45 11.61
C LYS A 14 -13.31 -3.54 10.58
N LEU A 15 -14.63 -3.63 10.42
CA LEU A 15 -15.41 -2.66 9.66
C LEU A 15 -15.36 -1.32 10.41
N LEU A 16 -14.70 -0.31 9.83
CA LEU A 16 -14.42 0.97 10.49
C LEU A 16 -15.69 1.81 10.60
N ILE A 17 -16.40 1.71 11.73
CA ILE A 17 -17.57 2.54 12.02
C ILE A 17 -17.12 3.86 12.64
N THR A 18 -17.29 4.96 11.92
CA THR A 18 -17.20 6.31 12.48
C THR A 18 -18.53 6.66 13.13
N ARG A 19 -18.48 7.15 14.38
CA ARG A 19 -19.66 7.47 15.22
C ARG A 19 -20.49 8.68 14.74
N ASN A 20 -20.30 9.13 13.51
CA ASN A 20 -21.08 10.22 12.94
C ASN A 20 -22.29 9.65 12.20
N GLU A 21 -23.47 10.20 12.50
CA GLU A 21 -24.73 9.75 11.92
C GLU A 21 -24.73 10.04 10.40
N SER A 22 -25.03 9.01 9.58
CA SER A 22 -25.18 9.01 8.11
C SER A 22 -23.97 8.71 7.21
N ASP A 23 -22.97 7.96 7.68
CA ASP A 23 -21.89 7.47 6.80
C ASP A 23 -22.31 6.21 6.02
N LEU A 24 -22.27 6.29 4.68
CA LEU A 24 -22.40 5.16 3.75
C LEU A 24 -21.01 4.60 3.42
N GLN A 25 -20.87 3.28 3.45
CA GLN A 25 -19.64 2.60 3.04
C GLN A 25 -19.95 1.51 2.00
N TRP A 26 -19.10 1.41 0.99
CA TRP A 26 -19.14 0.38 -0.03
C TRP A 26 -18.41 -0.86 0.48
N LEU A 27 -19.08 -2.01 0.42
CA LEU A 27 -18.50 -3.30 0.80
C LEU A 27 -17.79 -3.88 -0.42
N ILE A 28 -16.50 -4.19 -0.27
CA ILE A 28 -15.67 -4.73 -1.33
C ILE A 28 -15.51 -6.22 -1.16
N GLY A 29 -15.65 -6.96 -2.25
CA GLY A 29 -15.38 -8.40 -2.34
C GLY A 29 -14.71 -8.75 -3.66
N SER A 30 -14.67 -10.04 -3.99
CA SER A 30 -14.18 -10.53 -5.28
C SER A 30 -15.13 -11.60 -5.82
N PRO A 31 -15.37 -11.65 -7.14
CA PRO A 31 -16.07 -12.77 -7.76
C PRO A 31 -15.27 -14.08 -7.69
N PHE A 32 -13.99 -14.03 -7.31
CA PHE A 32 -13.14 -15.21 -7.15
C PHE A 32 -13.15 -15.81 -5.74
N PHE A 33 -13.81 -15.16 -4.79
CA PHE A 33 -13.94 -15.65 -3.42
C PHE A 33 -15.27 -16.38 -3.22
N PRO A 34 -15.41 -17.17 -2.15
CA PRO A 34 -16.72 -17.67 -1.74
C PRO A 34 -17.74 -16.51 -1.71
N PRO A 35 -18.98 -16.72 -2.18
CA PRO A 35 -20.01 -15.69 -2.18
C PRO A 35 -20.15 -15.03 -0.81
N LEU A 36 -20.48 -13.74 -0.79
CA LEU A 36 -20.70 -12.95 0.42
C LEU A 36 -19.44 -12.76 1.31
N THR A 37 -18.25 -12.80 0.70
CA THR A 37 -16.99 -12.49 1.37
C THR A 37 -16.64 -11.00 1.22
N ILE A 38 -16.55 -10.29 2.34
CA ILE A 38 -16.14 -8.88 2.43
C ILE A 38 -14.65 -8.83 2.81
N ILE A 39 -13.83 -8.13 2.02
CA ILE A 39 -12.38 -8.03 2.24
C ILE A 39 -11.90 -6.62 2.63
N SER A 40 -12.70 -5.60 2.35
CA SER A 40 -12.40 -4.21 2.67
C SER A 40 -13.66 -3.35 2.52
N THR A 41 -13.56 -2.09 2.93
CA THR A 41 -14.66 -1.12 2.81
C THR A 41 -14.14 0.23 2.36
N PHE A 42 -14.84 0.87 1.43
CA PHE A 42 -14.55 2.25 1.02
C PHE A 42 -15.68 3.17 1.47
N ARG A 43 -15.37 4.24 2.20
CA ARG A 43 -16.36 5.26 2.55
C ARG A 43 -16.82 6.02 1.32
N CYS A 44 -18.12 6.30 1.27
CA CYS A 44 -18.68 7.28 0.36
C CYS A 44 -18.29 8.68 0.86
N ILE A 45 -17.64 9.48 0.02
CA ILE A 45 -17.16 10.82 0.40
C ILE A 45 -17.82 11.92 -0.42
N HIS A 46 -18.47 11.58 -1.54
CA HIS A 46 -19.30 12.51 -2.31
C HIS A 46 -20.76 12.23 -2.04
N SER A 47 -21.33 12.98 -1.10
CA SER A 47 -22.76 12.93 -0.77
C SER A 47 -23.33 14.33 -0.57
N ASN A 48 -24.59 14.51 -0.92
CA ASN A 48 -25.36 15.72 -0.70
C ASN A 48 -26.64 15.40 0.09
N SER A 49 -27.50 16.40 0.33
CA SER A 49 -28.76 16.22 1.08
C SER A 49 -29.72 15.20 0.46
N SER A 50 -29.55 14.88 -0.82
CA SER A 50 -30.33 13.86 -1.56
C SER A 50 -29.69 12.46 -1.59
N GLY A 51 -28.48 12.29 -1.06
CA GLY A 51 -27.75 11.02 -1.05
C GLY A 51 -26.39 11.08 -1.77
N PRO A 52 -25.80 9.91 -2.12
CA PRO A 52 -24.52 9.84 -2.80
C PRO A 52 -24.54 10.43 -4.21
N ASP A 53 -23.46 11.13 -4.59
CA ASP A 53 -23.17 11.48 -5.99
C ASP A 53 -22.61 10.24 -6.71
N PHE A 54 -23.52 9.38 -7.16
CA PHE A 54 -23.16 8.11 -7.78
C PHE A 54 -22.24 8.24 -9.01
N PRO A 55 -22.45 9.20 -9.96
CA PRO A 55 -21.51 9.42 -11.05
C PRO A 55 -20.07 9.66 -10.57
N LYS A 56 -19.89 10.59 -9.62
CA LYS A 56 -18.56 10.94 -9.11
C LYS A 56 -17.94 9.81 -8.30
N GLU A 57 -18.70 9.15 -7.43
CA GLU A 57 -18.25 7.98 -6.69
C GLU A 57 -17.83 6.84 -7.63
N SER A 58 -18.61 6.58 -8.68
CA SER A 58 -18.31 5.51 -9.65
C SER A 58 -17.04 5.80 -10.43
N GLU A 59 -16.75 7.07 -10.74
CA GLU A 59 -15.54 7.48 -11.45
C GLU A 59 -14.29 7.26 -10.60
N GLU A 60 -14.30 7.69 -9.34
CA GLU A 60 -13.17 7.51 -8.43
C GLU A 60 -12.94 6.05 -8.06
N ILE A 61 -14.00 5.29 -7.77
CA ILE A 61 -13.88 3.87 -7.39
C ILE A 61 -13.40 3.02 -8.57
N ARG A 62 -13.82 3.35 -9.81
CA ARG A 62 -13.46 2.59 -11.02
C ARG A 62 -11.95 2.49 -11.24
N THR A 63 -11.19 3.53 -10.90
CA THR A 63 -9.73 3.50 -10.97
C THR A 63 -9.07 3.14 -9.66
N LEU A 64 -9.67 3.50 -8.52
CA LEU A 64 -9.12 3.19 -7.20
C LEU A 64 -9.14 1.69 -6.90
N LEU A 65 -10.26 1.03 -7.19
CA LEU A 65 -10.47 -0.39 -6.94
C LEU A 65 -9.82 -1.22 -8.04
N LEU A 66 -8.96 -2.14 -7.64
CA LEU A 66 -8.28 -3.04 -8.55
C LEU A 66 -9.27 -3.97 -9.26
N LYS A 67 -9.08 -4.20 -10.57
CA LYS A 67 -9.85 -5.23 -11.27
C LYS A 67 -9.58 -6.60 -10.67
N GLY A 68 -10.64 -7.39 -10.51
CA GLY A 68 -10.65 -8.60 -9.70
C GLY A 68 -11.30 -8.42 -8.33
N PHE A 69 -11.61 -7.17 -7.96
CA PHE A 69 -12.48 -6.83 -6.84
C PHE A 69 -13.67 -6.00 -7.32
N ASP A 70 -14.78 -6.14 -6.62
CA ASP A 70 -16.05 -5.52 -6.95
C ASP A 70 -16.75 -4.98 -5.70
N VAL A 71 -17.66 -4.02 -5.92
CA VAL A 71 -18.62 -3.60 -4.89
C VAL A 71 -19.72 -4.65 -4.80
N ILE A 72 -19.79 -5.36 -3.67
CA ILE A 72 -20.73 -6.46 -3.41
C ILE A 72 -21.91 -6.04 -2.53
N GLY A 73 -21.87 -4.83 -1.97
CA GLY A 73 -22.89 -4.32 -1.08
C GLY A 73 -22.57 -2.95 -0.52
N ALA A 74 -23.37 -2.52 0.44
CA ALA A 74 -23.11 -1.30 1.20
C ALA A 74 -23.50 -1.44 2.67
N LEU A 75 -22.88 -0.63 3.52
CA LEU A 75 -23.13 -0.46 4.94
C LEU A 75 -23.61 0.96 5.20
N ILE A 76 -24.71 1.12 5.92
CA ILE A 76 -25.18 2.43 6.40
C ILE A 76 -25.15 2.44 7.92
N VAL A 77 -24.57 3.49 8.50
CA VAL A 77 -24.64 3.77 9.94
C VAL A 77 -25.89 4.60 10.24
N GLY A 78 -26.80 4.10 11.08
CA GLY A 78 -27.99 4.87 11.44
C GLY A 78 -28.94 4.23 12.45
N LYS A 79 -29.73 5.06 13.16
CA LYS A 79 -30.73 4.67 14.18
C LYS A 79 -32.09 4.27 13.61
N SER A 80 -32.21 4.29 12.29
CA SER A 80 -33.48 4.00 11.60
C SER A 80 -33.79 2.50 11.64
N ASP A 81 -35.01 2.15 11.26
CA ASP A 81 -35.43 0.76 11.12
C ASP A 81 -34.39 -0.06 10.31
N PRO A 82 -33.84 -1.16 10.86
CA PRO A 82 -32.75 -1.91 10.23
C PRO A 82 -33.11 -2.44 8.84
N GLU A 83 -34.32 -2.93 8.63
CA GLU A 83 -34.73 -3.46 7.33
C GLU A 83 -34.83 -2.36 6.27
N LYS A 84 -35.47 -1.22 6.60
CA LYS A 84 -35.52 -0.05 5.70
C LYS A 84 -34.13 0.51 5.41
N THR A 85 -33.24 0.51 6.41
CA THR A 85 -31.87 1.01 6.26
C THR A 85 -31.04 0.08 5.37
N ALA A 86 -31.19 -1.24 5.56
CA ALA A 86 -30.58 -2.24 4.70
C ALA A 86 -31.09 -2.15 3.26
N ALA A 87 -32.39 -1.92 3.06
CA ALA A 87 -32.98 -1.73 1.74
C ALA A 87 -32.34 -0.54 1.00
N ARG A 88 -32.13 0.59 1.70
CA ARG A 88 -31.42 1.75 1.15
C ARG A 88 -29.95 1.43 0.81
N ALA A 89 -29.28 0.64 1.66
CA ALA A 89 -27.90 0.22 1.41
C ALA A 89 -27.80 -0.65 0.15
N VAL A 90 -28.70 -1.63 -0.01
CA VAL A 90 -28.80 -2.47 -1.21
C VAL A 90 -29.08 -1.62 -2.45
N GLU A 91 -30.03 -0.67 -2.38
CA GLU A 91 -30.34 0.20 -3.51
C GLU A 91 -29.14 1.05 -3.93
N ALA A 92 -28.42 1.62 -2.96
CA ALA A 92 -27.21 2.39 -3.22
C ALA A 92 -26.12 1.52 -3.88
N ALA A 93 -25.85 0.33 -3.34
CA ALA A 93 -24.87 -0.59 -3.89
C ALA A 93 -25.19 -0.98 -5.34
N ARG A 94 -26.46 -1.28 -5.64
CA ARG A 94 -26.92 -1.59 -7.01
C ARG A 94 -26.74 -0.42 -7.96
N LYS A 95 -27.11 0.78 -7.56
CA LYS A 95 -26.93 1.99 -8.39
C LYS A 95 -25.46 2.21 -8.72
N LEU A 96 -24.58 2.11 -7.73
CA LEU A 96 -23.14 2.23 -7.95
C LEU A 96 -22.62 1.11 -8.87
N LYS A 97 -23.02 -0.14 -8.62
CA LYS A 97 -22.58 -1.30 -9.41
C LYS A 97 -22.97 -1.17 -10.89
N LYS A 98 -24.20 -0.75 -11.20
CA LYS A 98 -24.64 -0.47 -12.58
C LYS A 98 -23.76 0.55 -13.28
N LEU A 99 -23.35 1.61 -12.57
CA LEU A 99 -22.43 2.60 -13.12
C LEU A 99 -21.04 2.03 -13.34
N LEU A 100 -20.51 1.20 -12.42
CA LEU A 100 -19.20 0.58 -12.54
C LEU A 100 -19.13 -0.43 -13.71
N THR A 101 -20.15 -1.27 -13.87
CA THR A 101 -20.23 -2.28 -14.95
C THR A 101 -20.67 -1.68 -16.28
N GLY A 102 -21.34 -0.53 -16.27
CA GLY A 102 -21.99 0.05 -17.45
C GLY A 102 -23.22 -0.73 -17.93
N THR A 103 -23.77 -1.62 -17.09
CA THR A 103 -24.94 -2.45 -17.42
C THR A 103 -26.23 -1.86 -16.85
N THR A 104 -27.33 -1.99 -17.59
CA THR A 104 -28.66 -1.51 -17.15
C THR A 104 -29.39 -2.52 -16.27
N LYS A 105 -29.02 -3.80 -16.36
CA LYS A 105 -29.56 -4.91 -15.56
C LYS A 105 -28.45 -5.67 -14.84
N LEU A 106 -28.66 -5.97 -13.57
CA LEU A 106 -27.89 -6.94 -12.79
C LEU A 106 -28.75 -8.21 -12.69
N GLU A 107 -28.56 -9.17 -13.58
CA GLU A 107 -29.32 -10.42 -13.54
C GLU A 107 -28.77 -11.33 -12.44
N ASN A 108 -29.61 -11.62 -11.42
CA ASN A 108 -29.37 -12.60 -10.35
C ASN A 108 -28.08 -12.41 -9.52
N GLU A 109 -27.67 -11.17 -9.25
CA GLU A 109 -26.55 -10.90 -8.36
C GLU A 109 -27.01 -10.56 -6.94
N GLU A 110 -26.67 -11.44 -6.01
CA GLU A 110 -26.82 -11.23 -4.57
C GLU A 110 -26.12 -9.93 -4.14
N THR A 111 -26.85 -9.07 -3.42
CA THR A 111 -26.32 -7.79 -2.91
C THR A 111 -26.46 -7.72 -1.40
N ILE A 112 -25.39 -7.33 -0.70
CA ILE A 112 -25.37 -7.18 0.76
C ILE A 112 -25.85 -5.77 1.16
N GLY A 113 -26.84 -5.70 2.05
CA GLY A 113 -27.21 -4.50 2.78
C GLY A 113 -26.87 -4.66 4.24
N ALA A 114 -25.91 -3.87 4.73
CA ALA A 114 -25.50 -3.91 6.12
C ALA A 114 -25.94 -2.64 6.86
N VAL A 115 -26.26 -2.79 8.15
CA VAL A 115 -26.66 -1.69 9.02
C VAL A 115 -25.83 -1.76 10.29
N ALA A 116 -25.11 -0.67 10.57
CA ALA A 116 -24.37 -0.50 11.81
C ALA A 116 -25.19 0.36 12.78
N ASP A 117 -25.35 -0.15 14.00
CA ASP A 117 -25.88 0.63 15.11
C ASP A 117 -24.81 1.64 15.59
N PRO A 118 -25.12 2.94 15.65
CA PRO A 118 -24.11 3.97 15.96
C PRO A 118 -23.67 3.96 17.43
N ASP A 119 -24.49 3.43 18.35
CA ASP A 119 -24.25 3.47 19.77
C ASP A 119 -23.46 2.22 20.23
N THR A 120 -23.83 1.05 19.72
CA THR A 120 -23.20 -0.25 20.05
C THR A 120 -22.08 -0.62 19.09
N GLY A 121 -22.14 -0.17 17.83
CA GLY A 121 -21.26 -0.63 16.76
C GLY A 121 -21.65 -1.99 16.18
N ASP A 122 -22.75 -2.59 16.63
CA ASP A 122 -23.21 -3.89 16.15
C ASP A 122 -23.71 -3.79 14.71
N ILE A 123 -23.29 -4.74 13.88
CA ILE A 123 -23.62 -4.76 12.46
C ILE A 123 -24.58 -5.91 12.17
N ARG A 124 -25.70 -5.58 11.53
CA ARG A 124 -26.68 -6.54 11.02
C ARG A 124 -26.60 -6.57 9.50
N PHE A 125 -26.60 -7.77 8.94
CA PHE A 125 -26.47 -7.97 7.50
C PHE A 125 -27.71 -8.59 6.90
N PHE A 126 -28.12 -8.05 5.76
CA PHE A 126 -29.27 -8.48 5.00
C PHE A 126 -28.85 -8.80 3.58
N LEU A 127 -29.50 -9.80 2.99
CA LEU A 127 -29.26 -10.23 1.63
C LEU A 127 -30.47 -9.93 0.75
N SER A 128 -30.21 -9.45 -0.47
CA SER A 128 -31.23 -9.32 -1.50
C SER A 128 -30.79 -10.08 -2.76
N GLU A 129 -31.55 -11.12 -3.12
CA GLU A 129 -31.24 -12.05 -4.21
C GLU A 129 -31.47 -11.47 -5.61
N THR A 130 -32.50 -10.63 -5.77
CA THR A 130 -32.92 -10.10 -7.07
C THR A 130 -33.25 -8.61 -7.00
N GLU A 131 -33.15 -7.92 -8.14
CA GLU A 131 -33.46 -6.48 -8.24
C GLU A 131 -34.91 -6.15 -7.84
N SER A 132 -35.86 -7.07 -8.07
CA SER A 132 -37.29 -6.89 -7.76
C SER A 132 -37.68 -7.38 -6.37
N SER A 133 -36.79 -8.05 -5.63
CA SER A 133 -37.13 -8.55 -4.29
C SER A 133 -37.22 -7.40 -3.29
N THR A 134 -38.38 -7.25 -2.68
CA THR A 134 -38.59 -6.46 -1.45
C THR A 134 -38.32 -7.28 -0.18
N ASN A 135 -38.05 -8.59 -0.32
CA ASN A 135 -37.76 -9.48 0.78
C ASN A 135 -36.24 -9.47 1.04
N PHE A 136 -35.86 -9.05 2.24
CA PHE A 136 -34.49 -9.03 2.72
C PHE A 136 -34.31 -10.13 3.75
N GLU A 137 -33.42 -11.09 3.49
CA GLU A 137 -33.13 -12.18 4.42
C GLU A 137 -32.03 -11.72 5.39
N LEU A 138 -32.31 -11.73 6.70
CA LEU A 138 -31.31 -11.50 7.73
C LEU A 138 -30.33 -12.69 7.77
N VAL A 139 -29.03 -12.40 7.65
CA VAL A 139 -27.98 -13.43 7.63
C VAL A 139 -27.28 -13.49 8.99
N ASN A 140 -27.42 -14.61 9.70
CA ASN A 140 -27.01 -14.74 11.11
C ASN A 140 -25.68 -15.46 11.38
N PRO A 141 -25.12 -16.34 10.54
CA PRO A 141 -23.72 -16.71 10.71
C PRO A 141 -22.83 -15.65 10.04
N VAL A 142 -22.15 -14.85 10.87
CA VAL A 142 -21.06 -13.97 10.44
C VAL A 142 -19.76 -14.55 10.97
N SER A 143 -18.83 -14.89 10.08
CA SER A 143 -17.51 -15.40 10.44
C SER A 143 -16.44 -14.35 10.15
N TYR A 144 -15.54 -14.12 11.09
CA TYR A 144 -14.38 -13.27 10.92
C TYR A 144 -13.14 -14.11 10.63
N GLY A 145 -12.38 -13.74 9.62
CA GLY A 145 -11.10 -14.36 9.32
C GLY A 145 -9.96 -13.76 10.14
N ASP A 146 -9.07 -14.62 10.64
CA ASP A 146 -7.94 -14.21 11.46
C ASP A 146 -6.76 -13.65 10.66
N ASN A 147 -6.69 -13.95 9.35
CA ASN A 147 -5.59 -13.52 8.48
C ASN A 147 -6.07 -13.21 7.05
N PRO A 148 -6.57 -11.98 6.83
CA PRO A 148 -7.01 -11.50 5.52
C PRO A 148 -5.96 -11.61 4.42
N GLU A 149 -4.69 -11.31 4.73
CA GLU A 149 -3.61 -11.34 3.74
C GLU A 149 -3.34 -12.76 3.27
N LYS A 150 -3.30 -13.71 4.20
CA LYS A 150 -3.22 -15.13 3.84
C LYS A 150 -4.38 -15.53 2.95
N PHE A 151 -5.61 -15.17 3.32
CA PHE A 151 -6.79 -15.50 2.54
C PHE A 151 -6.72 -15.00 1.08
N VAL A 152 -6.28 -13.75 0.88
CA VAL A 152 -6.19 -13.14 -0.46
C VAL A 152 -5.01 -13.70 -1.28
N TRP A 153 -3.85 -13.90 -0.65
CA TRP A 153 -2.59 -14.16 -1.35
C TRP A 153 -2.14 -15.63 -1.39
N GLU A 154 -2.84 -16.53 -0.69
CA GLU A 154 -2.57 -17.97 -0.75
C GLU A 154 -2.79 -18.50 -2.18
N SER A 155 -3.94 -18.17 -2.77
CA SER A 155 -4.31 -18.54 -4.16
C SER A 155 -4.31 -17.36 -5.14
N GLY A 156 -3.99 -16.15 -4.68
CA GLY A 156 -3.95 -14.93 -5.49
C GLY A 156 -2.63 -14.73 -6.23
N CYS A 157 -2.69 -13.98 -7.32
CA CYS A 157 -1.56 -13.44 -8.07
C CYS A 157 -1.90 -12.05 -8.65
N LEU A 158 -0.87 -11.31 -9.04
CA LEU A 158 -0.99 -9.99 -9.64
C LEU A 158 -0.74 -10.04 -11.15
N LEU A 159 -1.57 -9.33 -11.91
CA LEU A 159 -1.37 -9.11 -13.34
C LEU A 159 -0.94 -7.67 -13.55
N LEU A 160 0.20 -7.45 -14.19
CA LEU A 160 0.76 -6.11 -14.43
C LEU A 160 0.87 -5.84 -15.93
N CYS A 161 0.23 -4.78 -16.40
CA CYS A 161 0.34 -4.29 -17.77
C CYS A 161 0.82 -2.83 -17.79
N GLN A 162 2.01 -2.62 -18.34
CA GLN A 162 2.57 -1.28 -18.58
C GLN A 162 2.45 -0.97 -20.08
N LEU A 163 1.79 0.14 -20.42
CA LEU A 163 1.55 0.54 -21.80
C LEU A 163 1.75 2.05 -21.99
N PRO A 164 2.91 2.47 -22.53
CA PRO A 164 3.08 3.85 -22.99
C PRO A 164 2.29 4.07 -24.28
N ILE A 165 1.55 5.17 -24.35
CA ILE A 165 0.76 5.58 -25.51
C ILE A 165 1.16 6.99 -25.88
N LYS A 166 1.55 7.19 -27.14
CA LYS A 166 1.76 8.52 -27.71
C LYS A 166 0.67 8.80 -28.72
N LEU A 167 -0.17 9.80 -28.45
CA LEU A 167 -1.32 10.12 -29.26
C LEU A 167 -1.10 11.45 -30.00
N PRO A 168 -0.82 11.43 -31.31
CA PRO A 168 -0.78 12.65 -32.10
C PRO A 168 -2.21 13.14 -32.36
N VAL A 169 -2.48 14.39 -32.00
CA VAL A 169 -3.75 15.10 -32.22
C VAL A 169 -3.46 16.25 -33.19
N CYS A 170 -3.89 16.08 -34.44
CA CYS A 170 -3.79 17.10 -35.48
C CYS A 170 -5.12 17.85 -35.59
N TYR A 171 -5.13 19.17 -35.47
CA TYR A 171 -6.34 19.98 -35.56
C TYR A 171 -6.10 21.30 -36.33
N PRO A 172 -7.14 21.87 -36.99
CA PRO A 172 -7.00 23.13 -37.73
C PRO A 172 -6.65 24.30 -36.81
N ALA A 173 -5.66 25.11 -37.19
CA ALA A 173 -5.19 26.25 -36.39
C ALA A 173 -6.29 27.31 -36.16
N ASN A 174 -7.25 27.41 -37.08
CA ASN A 174 -8.40 28.32 -37.01
C ASN A 174 -9.58 27.78 -36.17
N LYS A 175 -9.55 26.52 -35.73
CA LYS A 175 -10.61 25.87 -34.93
C LYS A 175 -10.03 25.03 -33.78
N PRO A 176 -9.41 25.68 -32.77
CA PRO A 176 -8.84 24.96 -31.63
C PRO A 176 -9.87 24.15 -30.82
N SER A 177 -11.15 24.54 -30.85
CA SER A 177 -12.25 23.80 -30.21
C SER A 177 -12.41 22.36 -30.74
N ASP A 178 -11.98 22.09 -31.98
CA ASP A 178 -12.10 20.76 -32.58
C ASP A 178 -11.10 19.76 -31.96
N ALA A 179 -10.04 20.26 -31.31
CA ALA A 179 -8.99 19.44 -30.70
C ALA A 179 -9.56 18.45 -29.67
N GLU A 180 -10.51 18.88 -28.83
CA GLU A 180 -11.14 18.04 -27.80
C GLU A 180 -11.92 16.86 -28.39
N SER A 181 -12.65 17.12 -29.48
CA SER A 181 -13.42 16.10 -30.21
C SER A 181 -12.49 15.11 -30.93
N ILE A 182 -11.45 15.63 -31.59
CA ILE A 182 -10.45 14.79 -32.28
C ILE A 182 -9.71 13.92 -31.27
N PHE A 183 -9.29 14.50 -30.15
CA PHE A 183 -8.66 13.78 -29.04
C PHE A 183 -9.57 12.68 -28.48
N SER A 184 -10.85 13.01 -28.25
CA SER A 184 -11.83 12.03 -27.77
C SER A 184 -11.99 10.84 -28.70
N ARG A 185 -12.12 11.10 -30.00
CA ARG A 185 -12.21 10.05 -31.04
C ARG A 185 -10.92 9.23 -31.14
N ALA A 186 -9.76 9.86 -30.95
CA ALA A 186 -8.48 9.18 -30.97
C ALA A 186 -8.35 8.19 -29.78
N ILE A 187 -8.84 8.57 -28.59
CA ILE A 187 -8.92 7.67 -27.43
C ILE A 187 -9.88 6.50 -27.70
N GLU A 188 -11.06 6.75 -28.28
CA GLU A 188 -12.01 5.69 -28.66
C GLU A 188 -11.39 4.70 -29.65
N ALA A 189 -10.61 5.18 -30.62
CA ALA A 189 -9.88 4.32 -31.54
C ALA A 189 -8.82 3.45 -30.84
N VAL A 190 -8.16 3.96 -29.79
CA VAL A 190 -7.24 3.16 -28.96
C VAL A 190 -8.01 2.11 -28.17
N ILE A 191 -9.13 2.48 -27.55
CA ILE A 191 -10.00 1.54 -26.81
C ILE A 191 -10.47 0.39 -27.71
N ALA A 192 -10.90 0.71 -28.94
CA ALA A 192 -11.30 -0.31 -29.92
C ALA A 192 -10.17 -1.29 -30.25
N LYS A 193 -8.91 -0.81 -30.31
CA LYS A 193 -7.74 -1.66 -30.59
C LYS A 193 -7.45 -2.70 -29.50
N PHE A 194 -7.84 -2.47 -28.24
CA PHE A 194 -7.67 -3.49 -27.20
C PHE A 194 -8.56 -4.71 -27.41
N LYS A 195 -9.62 -4.60 -28.21
CA LYS A 195 -10.52 -5.70 -28.56
C LYS A 195 -10.36 -6.17 -30.00
N ASP A 196 -9.36 -5.66 -30.72
CA ASP A 196 -9.13 -6.00 -32.12
C ASP A 196 -8.66 -7.47 -32.23
N PRO A 197 -9.17 -8.27 -33.18
CA PRO A 197 -8.75 -9.66 -33.36
C PRO A 197 -7.23 -9.87 -33.55
N ASN A 198 -6.53 -8.85 -34.04
CA ASN A 198 -5.09 -8.85 -34.35
C ASN A 198 -4.21 -8.29 -33.22
N VAL A 199 -4.81 -7.78 -32.13
CA VAL A 199 -4.03 -7.41 -30.95
C VAL A 199 -3.37 -8.68 -30.38
N VAL A 200 -2.18 -8.53 -29.82
CA VAL A 200 -1.43 -9.61 -29.22
C VAL A 200 -1.06 -9.26 -27.79
N TYR A 201 -1.32 -10.18 -26.88
CA TYR A 201 -0.93 -10.10 -25.48
C TYR A 201 0.18 -11.10 -25.21
N LEU A 202 1.37 -10.58 -24.90
CA LEU A 202 2.51 -11.38 -24.46
C LEU A 202 2.47 -11.48 -22.93
N VAL A 203 2.36 -12.71 -22.42
CA VAL A 203 2.29 -13.03 -20.98
C VAL A 203 3.61 -13.68 -20.56
N LYS A 204 4.22 -13.18 -19.49
CA LYS A 204 5.46 -13.71 -18.92
C LYS A 204 5.47 -13.62 -17.40
N ALA A 205 6.22 -14.50 -16.75
CA ALA A 205 6.50 -14.36 -15.33
C ALA A 205 7.44 -13.16 -15.10
N SER A 206 7.22 -12.41 -14.01
CA SER A 206 8.06 -11.26 -13.66
C SER A 206 9.35 -11.66 -12.92
N ASN A 207 9.31 -12.77 -12.16
CA ASN A 207 10.42 -13.14 -11.27
C ASN A 207 11.56 -13.84 -12.03
N ARG A 208 12.82 -13.46 -11.76
CA ARG A 208 14.02 -14.05 -12.40
C ARG A 208 14.13 -15.56 -12.16
N ALA A 209 13.75 -16.04 -10.97
CA ALA A 209 13.76 -17.48 -10.67
C ALA A 209 12.81 -18.30 -11.57
N SER A 210 11.74 -17.68 -12.08
CA SER A 210 10.78 -18.29 -13.00
C SER A 210 11.07 -18.02 -14.48
N LEU A 211 11.85 -16.99 -14.82
CA LEU A 211 12.14 -16.61 -16.21
C LEU A 211 12.95 -17.68 -16.96
N ASP A 212 13.80 -18.44 -16.27
CA ASP A 212 14.58 -19.53 -16.87
C ASP A 212 13.78 -20.85 -16.99
N VAL A 213 12.60 -20.93 -16.35
CA VAL A 213 11.81 -22.18 -16.24
C VAL A 213 10.50 -22.11 -17.02
N VAL A 214 9.88 -20.93 -17.13
CA VAL A 214 8.54 -20.75 -17.71
C VAL A 214 8.60 -19.99 -19.03
N GLN A 215 8.14 -20.61 -20.12
CA GLN A 215 8.14 -19.98 -21.43
C GLN A 215 7.05 -18.88 -21.54
N PRO A 216 7.34 -17.74 -22.20
CA PRO A 216 6.32 -16.73 -22.48
C PRO A 216 5.20 -17.27 -23.36
N VAL A 217 3.98 -16.78 -23.13
CA VAL A 217 2.77 -17.19 -23.85
C VAL A 217 2.23 -16.02 -24.64
N ILE A 218 1.79 -16.28 -25.86
CA ILE A 218 1.23 -15.30 -26.77
C ILE A 218 -0.25 -15.63 -26.95
N LEU A 219 -1.12 -14.68 -26.62
CA LEU A 219 -2.56 -14.75 -26.84
C LEU A 219 -2.99 -13.69 -27.85
N ARG A 220 -3.82 -14.07 -28.82
CA ARG A 220 -4.36 -13.15 -29.83
C ARG A 220 -5.74 -12.65 -29.42
N GLY A 221 -6.12 -11.46 -29.90
CA GLY A 221 -7.46 -10.92 -29.65
C GLY A 221 -8.59 -11.85 -30.07
N SER A 222 -8.41 -12.59 -31.18
CA SER A 222 -9.35 -13.62 -31.65
C SER A 222 -9.47 -14.86 -30.75
N GLU A 223 -8.56 -15.04 -29.79
CA GLU A 223 -8.57 -16.15 -28.82
C GLU A 223 -9.18 -15.72 -27.48
N LEU A 224 -9.52 -14.43 -27.31
CA LEU A 224 -10.11 -13.91 -26.09
C LEU A 224 -11.64 -14.12 -26.07
N ASP A 225 -12.18 -14.38 -24.88
CA ASP A 225 -13.63 -14.49 -24.67
C ASP A 225 -14.15 -13.27 -23.92
N PHE A 226 -15.03 -12.52 -24.58
CA PHE A 226 -15.70 -11.35 -24.03
C PHE A 226 -17.12 -11.62 -23.55
N ASP A 227 -17.70 -12.78 -23.85
CA ASP A 227 -19.11 -13.10 -23.64
C ASP A 227 -19.36 -13.83 -22.31
N ALA A 228 -18.44 -14.68 -21.85
CA ALA A 228 -18.62 -15.40 -20.59
C ALA A 228 -18.68 -14.45 -19.36
N ALA A 229 -19.66 -14.62 -18.47
CA ALA A 229 -19.71 -13.88 -17.20
C ALA A 229 -18.61 -14.39 -16.24
N VAL A 230 -17.99 -13.49 -15.45
CA VAL A 230 -16.88 -13.86 -14.54
C VAL A 230 -17.32 -14.94 -13.53
N ALA A 231 -18.55 -14.85 -13.02
CA ALA A 231 -19.12 -15.83 -12.10
C ALA A 231 -19.33 -17.24 -12.71
N ASN A 232 -19.36 -17.34 -14.05
CA ASN A 232 -19.56 -18.59 -14.77
C ASN A 232 -18.24 -19.19 -15.30
N ILE A 233 -17.10 -18.59 -14.96
CA ILE A 233 -15.79 -19.12 -15.36
C ILE A 233 -15.49 -20.33 -14.48
N GLU A 234 -15.41 -21.52 -15.09
CA GLU A 234 -14.95 -22.72 -14.39
C GLU A 234 -13.49 -22.53 -13.96
N LEU A 235 -13.29 -22.44 -12.65
CA LEU A 235 -11.96 -22.50 -12.04
C LEU A 235 -11.48 -23.95 -12.15
N LEU A 236 -10.66 -24.21 -13.17
CA LEU A 236 -10.18 -25.56 -13.46
C LEU A 236 -9.22 -26.03 -12.36
N ASP A 237 -9.35 -27.30 -11.96
CA ASP A 237 -8.62 -27.92 -10.84
C ASP A 237 -7.14 -28.18 -11.18
N GLU A 238 -6.20 -28.05 -10.23
CA GLU A 238 -4.73 -28.13 -10.49
C GLU A 238 -4.27 -29.42 -11.20
N SER A 239 -5.05 -30.50 -11.10
CA SER A 239 -4.75 -31.83 -11.63
C SER A 239 -4.93 -31.98 -13.15
N ALA A 240 -5.65 -31.07 -13.80
CA ALA A 240 -5.91 -31.14 -15.24
C ALA A 240 -4.83 -30.39 -16.05
N GLN A 241 -3.71 -31.07 -16.35
CA GLN A 241 -2.75 -30.59 -17.36
C GLN A 241 -3.34 -30.77 -18.76
N ASN A 242 -4.11 -29.79 -19.24
CA ASN A 242 -4.52 -29.75 -20.64
C ASN A 242 -3.48 -29.00 -21.48
N SER A 243 -3.00 -29.67 -22.53
CA SER A 243 -1.94 -29.22 -23.45
C SER A 243 -2.37 -28.12 -24.44
N GLU A 244 -3.58 -27.58 -24.32
CA GLU A 244 -4.08 -26.52 -25.20
C GLU A 244 -3.77 -25.13 -24.64
N LYS A 245 -3.11 -24.28 -25.44
CA LYS A 245 -2.76 -22.89 -25.08
C LYS A 245 -3.95 -22.04 -24.61
N LYS A 246 -5.18 -22.38 -25.03
CA LYS A 246 -6.42 -21.70 -24.65
C LYS A 246 -6.83 -21.93 -23.18
N LEU A 247 -6.35 -23.01 -22.55
CA LEU A 247 -6.71 -23.39 -21.18
C LEU A 247 -5.58 -23.15 -20.18
N LEU A 248 -4.51 -22.48 -20.59
CA LEU A 248 -3.38 -22.19 -19.72
C LEU A 248 -3.82 -21.19 -18.63
N ARG A 249 -3.35 -21.41 -17.39
CA ARG A 249 -3.80 -20.67 -16.20
C ARG A 249 -2.73 -19.71 -15.68
N CYS A 250 -3.13 -18.77 -14.85
CA CYS A 250 -2.20 -17.90 -14.13
C CYS A 250 -1.19 -18.69 -13.27
N ALA A 251 -1.60 -19.83 -12.68
CA ALA A 251 -0.76 -20.75 -11.92
C ALA A 251 0.51 -21.19 -12.67
N HIS A 252 0.48 -21.22 -14.01
CA HIS A 252 1.65 -21.58 -14.82
C HIS A 252 2.85 -20.64 -14.60
N PHE A 253 2.59 -19.39 -14.24
CA PHE A 253 3.61 -18.36 -14.01
C PHE A 253 3.90 -18.10 -12.52
N CYS A 254 3.23 -18.80 -11.60
CA CYS A 254 3.37 -18.61 -10.16
C CYS A 254 4.34 -19.64 -9.57
N LEU A 255 5.15 -19.24 -8.58
CA LEU A 255 6.13 -20.14 -7.97
C LEU A 255 5.44 -21.15 -7.02
N LYS A 256 5.64 -22.45 -7.25
CA LYS A 256 5.11 -23.52 -6.38
C LYS A 256 5.73 -23.55 -4.98
N SER A 257 6.86 -22.89 -4.77
CA SER A 257 7.66 -22.97 -3.54
C SER A 257 7.43 -21.78 -2.60
N LYS A 258 6.18 -21.43 -2.27
CA LYS A 258 5.92 -20.57 -1.11
C LYS A 258 6.23 -21.39 0.15
N SER A 259 7.52 -21.52 0.47
CA SER A 259 7.96 -22.11 1.74
C SER A 259 7.40 -21.26 2.89
N THR A 260 7.03 -21.93 3.98
CA THR A 260 6.37 -21.45 5.20
C THR A 260 7.01 -20.24 5.92
N SER A 261 8.08 -19.64 5.38
CA SER A 261 8.83 -18.54 5.97
C SER A 261 8.58 -17.16 5.35
N GLN A 262 7.90 -17.05 4.19
CA GLN A 262 7.59 -15.74 3.58
C GLN A 262 6.20 -15.27 4.00
N LEU A 263 6.11 -14.05 4.52
CA LEU A 263 4.84 -13.37 4.81
C LEU A 263 4.06 -13.19 3.50
N LEU A 264 2.86 -13.78 3.43
CA LEU A 264 1.94 -13.63 2.31
C LEU A 264 1.43 -12.20 2.27
N SER A 265 1.84 -11.43 1.26
CA SER A 265 1.46 -10.01 1.11
C SER A 265 1.43 -9.61 -0.36
N ALA A 266 0.87 -8.44 -0.66
CA ALA A 266 0.90 -7.86 -2.00
C ALA A 266 2.35 -7.67 -2.51
N GLU A 267 3.26 -7.28 -1.62
CA GLU A 267 4.68 -7.10 -1.92
C GLU A 267 5.37 -8.43 -2.27
N ASN A 268 4.90 -9.56 -1.76
CA ASN A 268 5.49 -10.87 -2.04
C ASN A 268 4.69 -11.69 -3.07
N ALA A 269 3.59 -11.14 -3.59
CA ALA A 269 2.76 -11.82 -4.56
C ALA A 269 3.50 -12.13 -5.87
N ASP A 270 3.14 -13.24 -6.51
CA ASP A 270 3.57 -13.56 -7.87
C ASP A 270 3.01 -12.53 -8.84
N ILE A 271 3.88 -11.96 -9.68
CA ILE A 271 3.50 -10.95 -10.67
C ILE A 271 3.65 -11.56 -12.07
N ILE A 272 2.55 -11.56 -12.81
CA ILE A 272 2.49 -11.95 -14.22
C ILE A 272 2.48 -10.66 -15.04
N GLN A 273 3.53 -10.46 -15.83
CA GLN A 273 3.64 -9.30 -16.69
C GLN A 273 2.97 -9.56 -18.04
N ILE A 274 2.16 -8.60 -18.47
CA ILE A 274 1.41 -8.61 -19.72
C ILE A 274 1.85 -7.42 -20.55
N SER A 275 2.19 -7.67 -21.82
CA SER A 275 2.57 -6.64 -22.78
C SER A 275 1.63 -6.66 -23.97
N VAL A 276 1.09 -5.49 -24.31
CA VAL A 276 0.18 -5.33 -25.45
C VAL A 276 1.00 -4.98 -26.69
N LEU A 277 0.81 -5.76 -27.76
CA LEU A 277 1.47 -5.62 -29.04
C LEU A 277 0.42 -5.57 -30.14
N LEU A 278 0.74 -4.92 -31.26
CA LEU A 278 -0.10 -4.91 -32.46
C LEU A 278 0.57 -5.79 -33.51
N ASN A 279 -0.02 -6.94 -33.81
CA ASN A 279 0.48 -7.78 -34.88
C ASN A 279 -0.03 -7.27 -36.22
N ARG A 280 0.78 -6.45 -36.90
CA ARG A 280 0.53 -6.03 -38.30
C ARG A 280 1.17 -6.94 -39.34
N SER A 281 1.69 -8.08 -38.89
CA SER A 281 2.45 -9.06 -39.69
C SER A 281 1.73 -10.40 -39.77
N GLU A 282 0.39 -10.39 -39.88
CA GLU A 282 -0.30 -11.61 -40.32
C GLU A 282 0.27 -12.05 -41.67
N LYS A 283 0.26 -13.37 -41.90
CA LYS A 283 0.68 -13.97 -43.17
C LYS A 283 -0.31 -13.53 -44.26
N SER A 284 -0.22 -12.29 -44.73
CA SER A 284 -0.77 -11.94 -46.04
C SER A 284 -0.02 -12.81 -47.05
N PRO A 285 -0.70 -13.51 -47.96
CA PRO A 285 -0.04 -14.29 -49.01
C PRO A 285 0.81 -13.41 -49.95
N LYS A 286 0.71 -12.09 -49.81
CA LYS A 286 1.52 -11.09 -50.50
C LYS A 286 2.40 -10.37 -49.49
N CYS A 287 3.71 -10.54 -49.61
CA CYS A 287 4.69 -9.69 -48.95
C CYS A 287 4.58 -8.29 -49.57
N SER A 288 4.11 -7.30 -48.81
CA SER A 288 4.04 -5.91 -49.25
C SER A 288 5.25 -5.15 -48.70
N ALA A 289 5.91 -4.36 -49.53
CA ALA A 289 6.93 -3.42 -49.05
C ALA A 289 6.29 -2.41 -48.08
N PRO A 290 7.04 -1.87 -47.10
CA PRO A 290 6.56 -0.78 -46.25
C PRO A 290 6.02 0.36 -47.10
N ALA A 291 4.76 0.73 -46.90
CA ALA A 291 4.13 1.85 -47.57
C ALA A 291 4.15 3.08 -46.65
N VAL A 292 4.48 4.24 -47.22
CA VAL A 292 4.30 5.54 -46.59
C VAL A 292 3.07 6.17 -47.20
N GLU A 293 2.05 6.42 -46.39
CA GLU A 293 0.88 7.18 -46.80
C GLU A 293 1.09 8.65 -46.43
N TYR A 294 0.96 9.53 -47.42
CA TYR A 294 1.03 10.98 -47.24
C TYR A 294 -0.37 11.57 -47.24
N PHE A 295 -0.77 12.17 -46.12
CA PHE A 295 -2.03 12.88 -45.97
C PHE A 295 -1.76 14.38 -45.82
N PRO A 296 -1.84 15.18 -46.91
CA PRO A 296 -1.62 16.62 -46.82
C PRO A 296 -2.73 17.27 -45.99
N ALA A 297 -2.35 18.15 -45.07
CA ALA A 297 -3.30 19.04 -44.42
C ALA A 297 -3.83 20.07 -45.44
N MET A 298 -5.15 20.21 -45.52
CA MET A 298 -5.80 21.16 -46.43
C MET A 298 -5.69 22.61 -45.93
N ASP A 299 -5.56 22.80 -44.61
CA ASP A 299 -5.44 24.08 -43.92
C ASP A 299 -4.23 24.06 -42.96
N GLU A 300 -3.80 25.23 -42.47
CA GLU A 300 -2.79 25.33 -41.41
C GLU A 300 -3.21 24.48 -40.20
N THR A 301 -2.40 23.47 -39.87
CA THR A 301 -2.72 22.44 -38.88
C THR A 301 -1.71 22.47 -37.75
N ARG A 302 -2.19 22.40 -36.51
CA ARG A 302 -1.35 22.24 -35.32
C ARG A 302 -1.28 20.77 -34.93
N LEU A 303 -0.10 20.34 -34.49
CA LEU A 303 0.13 19.01 -33.94
C LEU A 303 0.35 19.15 -32.43
N LEU A 304 -0.46 18.42 -31.66
CA LEU A 304 -0.28 18.19 -30.24
C LEU A 304 0.05 16.71 -30.03
N ILE A 305 1.04 16.40 -29.19
CA ILE A 305 1.33 15.02 -28.80
C ILE A 305 0.93 14.87 -27.34
N VAL A 306 -0.05 13.99 -27.09
CA VAL A 306 -0.47 13.64 -25.73
C VAL A 306 0.13 12.29 -25.38
N ASP A 307 0.95 12.29 -24.32
CA ASP A 307 1.61 11.09 -23.82
C ASP A 307 0.83 10.55 -22.60
N PHE A 308 0.49 9.27 -22.65
CA PHE A 308 -0.05 8.54 -21.51
C PHE A 308 0.90 7.40 -21.13
N LYS A 309 1.11 7.22 -19.83
CA LYS A 309 1.79 6.05 -19.29
C LYS A 309 0.78 5.24 -18.48
N LEU A 310 0.18 4.25 -19.11
CA LEU A 310 -0.71 3.33 -18.39
C LEU A 310 0.12 2.32 -17.60
N GLU A 311 -0.26 2.10 -16.35
CA GLU A 311 0.24 1.03 -15.49
C GLU A 311 -0.97 0.43 -14.77
N VAL A 312 -1.43 -0.70 -15.29
CA VAL A 312 -2.63 -1.38 -14.80
C VAL A 312 -2.20 -2.59 -14.01
N LEU A 313 -2.60 -2.63 -12.75
CA LEU A 313 -2.46 -3.78 -11.88
C LEU A 313 -3.85 -4.41 -11.68
N CYS A 314 -3.92 -5.74 -11.72
CA CYS A 314 -5.16 -6.50 -11.48
C CYS A 314 -4.89 -7.65 -10.51
N TYR A 315 -5.90 -8.03 -9.74
CA TYR A 315 -5.91 -9.24 -8.93
C TYR A 315 -6.57 -10.38 -9.70
N ALA A 316 -5.95 -11.56 -9.65
CA ALA A 316 -6.52 -12.79 -10.21
C ALA A 316 -6.21 -13.97 -9.29
N VAL A 317 -7.11 -14.94 -9.23
CA VAL A 317 -6.80 -16.25 -8.64
C VAL A 317 -5.96 -17.07 -9.61
N GLN A 318 -5.01 -17.84 -9.08
CA GLN A 318 -4.08 -18.64 -9.88
C GLN A 318 -4.79 -19.65 -10.81
N GLY A 319 -5.99 -20.10 -10.44
CA GLY A 319 -6.79 -21.03 -11.25
C GLY A 319 -7.44 -20.42 -12.50
N ILE A 320 -7.50 -19.09 -12.64
CA ILE A 320 -8.18 -18.48 -13.79
C ILE A 320 -7.43 -18.74 -15.12
N PRO A 321 -8.14 -19.09 -16.21
CA PRO A 321 -7.54 -19.12 -17.55
C PRO A 321 -7.04 -17.74 -17.99
N LEU A 322 -5.87 -17.69 -18.64
CA LEU A 322 -5.23 -16.45 -19.08
C LEU A 322 -6.11 -15.61 -20.02
N MET A 323 -6.89 -16.27 -20.89
CA MET A 323 -7.79 -15.58 -21.81
C MET A 323 -8.82 -14.72 -21.06
N HIS A 324 -9.40 -15.23 -19.97
CA HIS A 324 -10.34 -14.48 -19.15
C HIS A 324 -9.63 -13.46 -18.26
N ALA A 325 -8.44 -13.78 -17.76
CA ALA A 325 -7.61 -12.83 -17.01
C ALA A 325 -7.34 -11.56 -17.83
N ILE A 326 -7.05 -11.73 -19.12
CA ILE A 326 -6.84 -10.60 -20.04
C ILE A 326 -8.16 -9.92 -20.40
N SER A 327 -9.17 -10.68 -20.84
CA SER A 327 -10.41 -10.10 -21.39
C SER A 327 -11.30 -9.45 -20.33
N LYS A 328 -11.29 -9.96 -19.10
CA LYS A 328 -12.17 -9.51 -18.01
C LYS A 328 -11.47 -8.62 -16.98
N LEU A 329 -10.14 -8.65 -16.89
CA LEU A 329 -9.41 -7.83 -15.91
C LEU A 329 -8.53 -6.78 -16.59
N ILE A 330 -7.57 -7.20 -17.41
CA ILE A 330 -6.57 -6.29 -17.98
C ILE A 330 -7.18 -5.31 -19.00
N ILE A 331 -7.97 -5.80 -19.96
CA ILE A 331 -8.59 -4.93 -20.96
C ILE A 331 -9.51 -3.90 -20.30
N PRO A 332 -10.45 -4.29 -19.41
CA PRO A 332 -11.25 -3.31 -18.67
C PRO A 332 -10.41 -2.34 -17.84
N GLY A 333 -9.34 -2.81 -17.17
CA GLY A 333 -8.44 -1.93 -16.42
C GLY A 333 -7.72 -0.90 -17.28
N LEU A 334 -7.24 -1.30 -18.47
CA LEU A 334 -6.62 -0.39 -19.46
C LEU A 334 -7.61 0.66 -19.96
N ILE A 335 -8.84 0.23 -20.26
CA ILE A 335 -9.92 1.12 -20.73
C ILE A 335 -10.27 2.13 -19.63
N ASP A 336 -10.51 1.67 -18.42
CA ASP A 336 -10.91 2.51 -17.30
C ASP A 336 -9.83 3.53 -16.94
N GLN A 337 -8.57 3.12 -16.86
CA GLN A 337 -7.46 4.04 -16.58
C GLN A 337 -7.28 5.07 -17.70
N LEU A 338 -7.38 4.65 -18.98
CA LEU A 338 -7.28 5.55 -20.12
C LEU A 338 -8.42 6.58 -20.16
N ILE A 339 -9.66 6.17 -19.85
CA ILE A 339 -10.81 7.08 -19.77
C ILE A 339 -10.61 8.10 -18.64
N SER A 340 -10.15 7.67 -17.47
CA SER A 340 -9.91 8.59 -16.35
C SER A 340 -8.77 9.56 -16.66
N MET A 341 -7.65 9.09 -17.22
CA MET A 341 -6.57 9.97 -17.64
C MET A 341 -6.99 10.93 -18.77
N LYS A 342 -7.84 10.49 -19.72
CA LYS A 342 -8.46 11.38 -20.72
C LYS A 342 -9.23 12.50 -20.03
N LYS A 343 -10.10 12.19 -19.07
CA LYS A 343 -10.90 13.19 -18.35
C LYS A 343 -10.04 14.18 -17.57
N MET A 344 -8.99 13.70 -16.90
CA MET A 344 -8.04 14.56 -16.18
C MET A 344 -7.22 15.46 -17.12
N ASN A 345 -6.90 14.98 -18.33
CA ASN A 345 -6.12 15.73 -19.30
C ASN A 345 -6.97 16.73 -20.11
N LEU A 346 -8.25 16.43 -20.36
CA LEU A 346 -9.14 17.20 -21.24
C LEU A 346 -9.18 18.72 -20.93
N PRO A 347 -9.32 19.17 -19.66
CA PRO A 347 -9.35 20.62 -19.35
C PRO A 347 -8.03 21.35 -19.68
N TYR A 348 -6.92 20.61 -19.78
CA TYR A 348 -5.58 21.17 -19.95
C TYR A 348 -4.96 20.88 -21.34
N LEU A 349 -5.71 20.21 -22.22
CA LEU A 349 -5.24 19.71 -23.51
C LEU A 349 -4.52 20.78 -24.36
N LEU A 350 -5.00 22.03 -24.34
CA LEU A 350 -4.47 23.14 -25.14
C LEU A 350 -3.51 24.06 -24.37
N THR A 351 -3.26 23.80 -23.08
CA THR A 351 -2.44 24.67 -22.22
C THR A 351 -1.14 23.99 -21.82
N GLN A 352 -1.19 23.13 -20.80
CA GLN A 352 -0.06 22.35 -20.31
C GLN A 352 -0.53 20.94 -19.97
N ASN A 353 0.01 19.94 -20.66
CA ASN A 353 -0.36 18.55 -20.41
C ASN A 353 0.01 18.14 -18.98
N PRO A 354 -0.94 17.59 -18.19
CA PRO A 354 -0.65 17.03 -16.88
C PRO A 354 0.26 15.81 -16.99
N GLU A 355 1.32 15.78 -16.18
CA GLU A 355 2.17 14.59 -16.01
C GLU A 355 1.49 13.59 -15.06
N LEU A 356 0.53 12.82 -15.60
CA LEU A 356 -0.26 11.84 -14.84
C LEU A 356 0.47 10.51 -14.70
N HIS A 357 0.62 10.04 -13.47
CA HIS A 357 1.28 8.78 -13.14
C HIS A 357 0.44 7.92 -12.20
N PRO A 358 0.07 6.69 -12.61
CA PRO A 358 -0.53 5.71 -11.72
C PRO A 358 0.50 5.14 -10.74
N TYR A 359 0.08 4.99 -9.48
CA TYR A 359 0.82 4.36 -8.40
C TYR A 359 -0.08 3.34 -7.69
N HIS A 360 0.50 2.26 -7.20
CA HIS A 360 -0.22 1.19 -6.50
C HIS A 360 0.17 1.18 -5.03
N PHE A 361 -0.80 1.11 -4.13
CA PHE A 361 -0.58 1.15 -2.68
C PHE A 361 -1.25 -0.04 -2.00
N CYS A 362 -0.65 -0.58 -0.95
CA CYS A 362 -1.25 -1.57 -0.07
C CYS A 362 -1.25 -1.01 1.37
N PRO A 363 -2.14 -0.06 1.69
CA PRO A 363 -2.10 0.61 2.99
C PRO A 363 -2.51 -0.34 4.13
N PRO A 364 -2.04 -0.10 5.36
CA PRO A 364 -2.36 -0.94 6.51
C PRO A 364 -3.88 -1.12 6.70
N GLY A 365 -4.31 -2.35 6.97
CA GLY A 365 -5.72 -2.70 7.17
C GLY A 365 -6.49 -3.01 5.89
N ILE A 366 -5.89 -2.85 4.70
CA ILE A 366 -6.46 -3.25 3.42
C ILE A 366 -5.60 -4.36 2.82
N ALA A 367 -6.16 -5.57 2.69
CA ALA A 367 -5.42 -6.77 2.26
C ALA A 367 -5.08 -6.81 0.76
N HIS A 368 -5.57 -5.84 -0.02
CA HIS A 368 -5.40 -5.77 -1.46
C HIS A 368 -4.89 -4.40 -1.90
N PRO A 369 -4.22 -4.29 -3.06
CA PRO A 369 -3.75 -3.02 -3.56
C PRO A 369 -4.89 -2.12 -4.03
N VAL A 370 -4.64 -0.82 -4.01
CA VAL A 370 -5.45 0.23 -4.64
C VAL A 370 -4.59 1.02 -5.62
N THR A 371 -5.19 1.61 -6.65
CA THR A 371 -4.47 2.39 -7.66
C THR A 371 -4.85 3.86 -7.58
N VAL A 372 -3.86 4.75 -7.52
CA VAL A 372 -4.08 6.21 -7.47
C VAL A 372 -3.30 6.86 -8.61
N ILE A 373 -3.92 7.81 -9.31
CA ILE A 373 -3.26 8.56 -10.38
C ILE A 373 -2.87 9.93 -9.82
N TYR A 374 -1.58 10.19 -9.70
CA TYR A 374 -1.04 11.49 -9.27
C TYR A 374 -0.58 12.34 -10.45
N GLU A 375 -0.74 13.65 -10.31
CA GLU A 375 -0.16 14.64 -11.23
C GLU A 375 1.18 15.13 -10.67
N LEU A 376 2.26 14.98 -11.46
CA LEU A 376 3.65 15.21 -11.03
C LEU A 376 4.28 16.51 -11.54
N ASN A 377 3.53 17.34 -12.29
CA ASN A 377 4.01 18.60 -12.87
C ASN A 377 4.64 19.59 -11.87
N TYR A 378 4.44 19.37 -10.56
CA TYR A 378 4.78 20.31 -9.50
C TYR A 378 6.01 19.92 -8.65
N GLY A 379 6.74 18.86 -9.02
CA GLY A 379 7.99 18.48 -8.36
C GLY A 379 7.81 17.80 -6.99
N GLU A 380 8.94 17.51 -6.32
CA GLU A 380 9.05 16.64 -5.13
C GLU A 380 8.20 17.05 -3.92
N THR A 381 7.75 18.32 -3.83
CA THR A 381 6.78 18.72 -2.82
C THR A 381 5.38 18.39 -3.32
N GLU A 382 4.96 17.15 -3.02
CA GLU A 382 3.58 16.63 -3.13
C GLU A 382 2.52 17.44 -2.33
N MET A 383 2.79 18.71 -2.00
CA MET A 383 1.92 19.63 -1.28
C MET A 383 0.59 19.85 -1.99
N LYS A 384 0.58 19.92 -3.33
CA LYS A 384 -0.67 20.02 -4.10
C LYS A 384 -1.51 18.74 -4.09
N GLN A 385 -0.92 17.62 -3.68
CA GLN A 385 -1.60 16.32 -3.56
C GLN A 385 -2.12 16.07 -2.14
N VAL A 386 -1.91 16.99 -1.18
CA VAL A 386 -2.36 16.82 0.22
C VAL A 386 -3.88 16.65 0.30
N ASP A 387 -4.67 17.47 -0.39
CA ASP A 387 -6.13 17.34 -0.35
C ASP A 387 -6.61 16.05 -1.02
N ALA A 388 -5.97 15.64 -2.11
CA ALA A 388 -6.23 14.34 -2.74
C ALA A 388 -5.90 13.18 -1.79
N ARG A 389 -4.76 13.21 -1.09
CA ARG A 389 -4.39 12.20 -0.09
C ARG A 389 -5.34 12.21 1.11
N ARG A 390 -5.74 13.37 1.62
CA ARG A 390 -6.76 13.47 2.69
C ARG A 390 -8.09 12.86 2.27
N SER A 391 -8.54 13.14 1.05
CA SER A 391 -9.74 12.54 0.47
C SER A 391 -9.62 11.01 0.40
N LEU A 392 -8.47 10.49 -0.07
CA LEU A 392 -8.19 9.06 -0.11
C LEU A 392 -8.11 8.43 1.29
N HIS A 393 -7.49 9.10 2.27
CA HIS A 393 -7.46 8.65 3.66
C HIS A 393 -8.89 8.55 4.22
N LEU A 394 -9.73 9.55 3.98
CA LEU A 394 -11.14 9.51 4.37
C LEU A 394 -11.85 8.31 3.74
N ARG A 395 -11.70 8.13 2.42
CA ARG A 395 -12.32 7.04 1.65
C ARG A 395 -11.86 5.67 2.12
N LEU A 396 -10.58 5.48 2.39
CA LEU A 396 -9.99 4.20 2.78
C LEU A 396 -10.02 3.96 4.30
N GLY A 397 -10.54 4.91 5.09
CA GLY A 397 -10.58 4.83 6.55
C GLY A 397 -9.20 4.91 7.22
N LEU A 398 -8.22 5.50 6.53
CA LEU A 398 -6.85 5.64 7.01
C LEU A 398 -6.71 6.83 7.97
N PRO A 399 -5.78 6.77 8.92
CA PRO A 399 -5.57 7.85 9.88
C PRO A 399 -4.96 9.09 9.20
N PHE A 400 -5.31 10.29 9.68
CA PHE A 400 -4.84 11.57 9.13
C PHE A 400 -3.53 12.08 9.76
N ASP A 401 -2.85 11.23 10.54
CA ASP A 401 -1.66 11.58 11.31
C ASP A 401 -0.34 11.02 10.73
N ARG A 402 -0.42 10.31 9.61
CA ARG A 402 0.73 9.64 8.99
C ARG A 402 0.59 9.51 7.47
N PRO A 403 1.70 9.62 6.71
CA PRO A 403 1.69 9.50 5.26
C PRO A 403 1.62 8.02 4.85
N LEU A 404 0.49 7.60 4.29
CA LEU A 404 0.29 6.20 3.84
C LEU A 404 0.13 6.07 2.33
N LEU A 405 -0.05 7.20 1.63
CA LEU A 405 -0.30 7.26 0.19
C LEU A 405 0.62 8.27 -0.51
N ARG A 406 1.79 8.58 0.06
CA ARG A 406 2.82 9.34 -0.68
C ARG A 406 3.40 8.42 -1.73
N ILE A 407 3.94 8.95 -2.82
CA ILE A 407 4.56 8.16 -3.90
C ILE A 407 5.60 7.17 -3.35
N ALA A 408 6.35 7.57 -2.31
CA ALA A 408 7.34 6.72 -1.66
C ALA A 408 6.75 5.48 -0.96
N ASN A 409 5.46 5.51 -0.57
CA ASN A 409 4.72 4.35 -0.03
C ASN A 409 4.22 3.39 -1.12
N SER A 410 4.44 3.67 -2.41
CA SER A 410 3.92 2.83 -3.49
C SER A 410 4.64 1.48 -3.56
N LEU A 411 3.93 0.45 -3.99
CA LEU A 411 4.46 -0.89 -4.20
C LEU A 411 5.58 -0.85 -5.24
N ASP A 412 6.75 -1.36 -4.88
CA ASP A 412 7.84 -1.55 -5.85
C ASP A 412 7.55 -2.77 -6.74
N LEU A 413 6.95 -2.48 -7.89
CA LEU A 413 6.70 -3.46 -8.95
C LEU A 413 7.87 -3.54 -9.95
N SER A 414 8.95 -2.80 -9.72
CA SER A 414 10.06 -2.75 -10.65
C SER A 414 10.83 -4.07 -10.68
N ILE A 415 10.85 -4.69 -11.86
CA ILE A 415 11.56 -5.95 -12.17
C ILE A 415 13.07 -5.82 -11.90
N LYS A 416 13.57 -4.58 -11.87
CA LYS A 416 14.99 -4.31 -11.71
C LYS A 416 15.45 -4.52 -10.28
N SER A 417 14.62 -4.47 -9.23
CA SER A 417 15.13 -4.28 -7.85
C SER A 417 14.73 -5.27 -6.75
N ARG A 418 14.01 -6.37 -7.02
CA ARG A 418 13.85 -7.39 -5.96
C ARG A 418 15.16 -8.07 -5.53
N SER A 419 16.24 -7.87 -6.29
CA SER A 419 17.62 -8.08 -5.81
C SER A 419 18.57 -6.90 -6.08
N SER A 420 18.08 -5.72 -6.48
CA SER A 420 18.95 -4.57 -6.86
C SER A 420 18.81 -3.30 -6.03
N ASN A 421 18.08 -3.38 -4.91
CA ASN A 421 18.49 -2.64 -3.71
C ASN A 421 19.90 -3.06 -3.23
N LEU A 422 20.50 -4.03 -3.94
CA LEU A 422 21.87 -4.51 -3.83
C LEU A 422 22.84 -4.03 -4.93
N SER A 423 22.47 -3.19 -5.92
CA SER A 423 23.42 -2.89 -7.03
C SER A 423 23.53 -1.44 -7.53
N THR A 424 23.29 -0.45 -6.69
CA THR A 424 23.94 0.88 -6.83
C THR A 424 24.58 1.40 -5.54
N ARG A 425 24.51 0.65 -4.44
CA ARG A 425 25.40 0.87 -3.29
C ARG A 425 26.64 0.01 -3.49
N LYS A 426 27.81 0.64 -3.56
CA LYS A 426 29.11 -0.05 -3.42
C LYS A 426 28.97 -1.08 -2.30
N ALA A 427 29.37 -2.33 -2.57
CA ALA A 427 29.37 -3.48 -1.68
C ALA A 427 29.49 -3.11 -0.18
N GLY A 428 28.35 -2.88 0.45
CA GLY A 428 28.16 -2.63 1.86
C GLY A 428 26.90 -3.39 2.26
N SER A 429 27.03 -4.24 3.27
CA SER A 429 25.96 -5.00 3.90
C SER A 429 24.63 -4.23 3.88
N SER A 430 23.54 -4.86 3.40
CA SER A 430 22.20 -4.32 3.63
C SER A 430 22.00 -4.27 5.14
N LEU A 431 21.93 -3.05 5.70
CA LEU A 431 21.76 -2.84 7.14
C LEU A 431 20.59 -3.67 7.67
N LEU A 432 20.77 -4.27 8.84
CA LEU A 432 19.73 -5.07 9.46
C LEU A 432 18.51 -4.21 9.76
N LYS A 433 17.32 -4.71 9.42
CA LYS A 433 16.05 -4.06 9.72
C LYS A 433 15.30 -4.83 10.78
N ASP A 434 14.55 -4.10 11.61
CA ASP A 434 13.54 -4.66 12.52
C ASP A 434 14.05 -5.84 13.36
N VAL A 435 15.25 -5.70 13.90
CA VAL A 435 15.95 -6.76 14.65
C VAL A 435 15.15 -7.26 15.86
N HIS A 436 14.21 -6.45 16.35
CA HIS A 436 13.31 -6.82 17.44
C HIS A 436 12.24 -7.85 17.05
N ILE A 437 12.01 -8.12 15.76
CA ILE A 437 11.04 -9.09 15.31
C ILE A 437 11.54 -10.51 15.62
N GLY A 438 10.71 -11.30 16.31
CA GLY A 438 11.03 -12.68 16.66
C GLY A 438 11.89 -12.86 17.92
N ILE A 439 12.13 -11.79 18.68
CA ILE A 439 12.77 -11.91 20.01
C ILE A 439 11.83 -12.61 21.00
N PRO A 440 12.35 -13.38 21.97
CA PRO A 440 11.54 -13.95 23.05
C PRO A 440 10.82 -12.87 23.85
N GLY A 441 9.64 -13.19 24.40
CA GLY A 441 8.86 -12.26 25.23
C GLY A 441 9.62 -11.78 26.47
N SER A 442 9.19 -10.64 27.02
CA SER A 442 9.85 -9.94 28.14
C SER A 442 9.87 -10.74 29.46
N GLY A 443 8.93 -11.68 29.63
CA GLY A 443 8.68 -12.38 30.89
C GLY A 443 7.96 -11.54 31.95
N VAL A 444 7.35 -10.40 31.60
CA VAL A 444 6.43 -9.66 32.47
C VAL A 444 5.07 -10.35 32.44
N SER A 445 4.57 -10.78 33.60
CA SER A 445 3.31 -11.54 33.65
C SER A 445 2.11 -10.60 33.58
N GLY A 446 1.22 -10.78 32.62
CA GLY A 446 0.01 -9.94 32.47
C GLY A 446 0.30 -8.48 32.10
N GLY A 447 1.48 -8.20 31.54
CA GLY A 447 1.84 -6.88 31.03
C GLY A 447 1.27 -6.61 29.64
N SER A 448 1.12 -5.33 29.33
CA SER A 448 0.76 -4.83 28.00
C SER A 448 2.02 -4.36 27.29
N VAL A 449 2.24 -4.87 26.08
CA VAL A 449 3.39 -4.55 25.23
C VAL A 449 3.05 -3.42 24.26
N SER A 450 3.79 -2.33 24.33
CA SER A 450 3.69 -1.18 23.41
C SER A 450 5.04 -0.98 22.71
N LEU A 451 5.07 -1.10 21.37
CA LEU A 451 6.29 -1.13 20.55
C LEU A 451 6.35 0.03 19.54
N VAL A 452 7.54 0.25 18.99
CA VAL A 452 7.76 1.04 17.77
C VAL A 452 6.80 0.60 16.66
N GLN A 453 6.24 1.56 15.93
CA GLN A 453 5.30 1.33 14.83
C GLN A 453 5.98 1.56 13.49
N GLY A 454 6.23 0.51 12.73
CA GLY A 454 6.90 0.56 11.44
C GLY A 454 8.40 0.27 11.51
N SER A 455 9.02 0.12 10.34
CA SER A 455 10.39 -0.34 10.20
C SER A 455 11.47 0.70 10.51
N TYR A 456 12.62 0.23 11.00
CA TYR A 456 13.87 0.98 11.19
C TYR A 456 15.08 0.13 10.76
N GLU A 457 16.22 0.79 10.50
CA GLU A 457 17.52 0.15 10.28
C GLU A 457 18.36 0.22 11.57
N TYR A 458 19.06 -0.87 11.89
CA TYR A 458 19.93 -0.94 13.07
C TYR A 458 21.32 -0.38 12.77
N TYR A 459 21.57 0.82 13.29
CA TYR A 459 22.88 1.43 13.26
C TYR A 459 23.67 1.12 14.53
N HIS A 460 24.89 0.62 14.38
CA HIS A 460 25.79 0.21 15.47
C HIS A 460 27.26 0.54 15.15
N TYR A 461 28.15 0.32 16.11
CA TYR A 461 29.57 0.68 15.98
C TYR A 461 30.27 -0.03 14.81
N LEU A 462 31.33 0.61 14.31
CA LEU A 462 32.19 0.06 13.24
C LEU A 462 31.50 -0.10 11.88
N GLN A 463 30.25 0.34 11.74
CA GLN A 463 29.60 0.45 10.44
C GLN A 463 30.18 1.59 9.60
N ASP A 464 29.93 1.54 8.30
CA ASP A 464 30.42 2.53 7.31
C ASP A 464 31.96 2.62 7.23
N GLY A 465 32.67 1.63 7.75
CA GLY A 465 34.13 1.63 7.83
C GLY A 465 34.70 2.68 8.79
N PHE A 466 33.90 3.15 9.75
CA PHE A 466 34.26 4.21 10.68
C PHE A 466 34.32 3.70 12.12
N ASP A 467 35.47 3.90 12.79
CA ASP A 467 35.64 3.51 14.19
C ASP A 467 35.14 4.60 15.15
N ASP A 468 33.89 4.40 15.58
CA ASP A 468 33.20 5.24 16.55
C ASP A 468 33.09 4.60 17.94
N SER A 469 33.90 3.58 18.19
CA SER A 469 33.89 2.84 19.45
C SER A 469 34.18 3.76 20.65
N GLY A 470 33.24 3.77 21.60
CA GLY A 470 33.39 4.54 22.82
C GLY A 470 33.14 6.04 22.68
N TRP A 471 32.46 6.49 21.62
CA TRP A 471 31.92 7.86 21.54
C TRP A 471 30.72 8.03 20.61
N GLY A 472 30.51 7.12 19.65
CA GLY A 472 29.48 7.23 18.62
C GLY A 472 28.07 6.79 19.01
N CYS A 473 27.79 6.36 20.25
CA CYS A 473 26.56 5.61 20.54
C CYS A 473 25.30 6.46 20.31
N ALA A 474 25.34 7.74 20.69
CA ALA A 474 24.26 8.68 20.44
C ALA A 474 24.09 9.00 18.95
N TYR A 475 25.19 9.06 18.18
CA TYR A 475 25.15 9.20 16.72
C TYR A 475 24.45 8.00 16.07
N ARG A 476 24.79 6.78 16.46
CA ARG A 476 24.16 5.56 15.93
C ARG A 476 22.69 5.43 16.32
N SER A 477 22.33 5.83 17.55
CA SER A 477 20.92 5.92 17.95
C SER A 477 20.16 6.97 17.12
N LEU A 478 20.78 8.12 16.82
CA LEU A 478 20.19 9.14 15.95
C LEU A 478 20.00 8.63 14.52
N GLN A 479 20.99 7.94 13.98
CA GLN A 479 20.89 7.31 12.66
C GLN A 479 19.74 6.30 12.59
N THR A 480 19.57 5.47 13.63
CA THR A 480 18.43 4.56 13.77
C THR A 480 17.09 5.33 13.75
N ILE A 481 16.97 6.43 14.50
CA ILE A 481 15.77 7.29 14.52
C ILE A 481 15.50 7.90 13.14
N ILE A 482 16.51 8.48 12.48
CA ILE A 482 16.37 9.08 11.15
C ILE A 482 15.97 8.01 10.11
N SER A 483 16.54 6.80 10.22
CA SER A 483 16.17 5.69 9.34
C SER A 483 14.69 5.33 9.45
N TRP A 484 14.11 5.41 10.66
CA TRP A 484 12.69 5.19 10.88
C TRP A 484 11.86 6.26 10.15
N PHE A 485 12.19 7.55 10.29
CA PHE A 485 11.47 8.62 9.57
C PHE A 485 11.56 8.48 8.05
N ARG A 486 12.70 8.00 7.54
CA ARG A 486 12.88 7.71 6.11
C ARG A 486 12.03 6.53 5.67
N LEU A 487 12.07 5.41 6.40
CA LEU A 487 11.33 4.18 6.07
C LEU A 487 9.81 4.33 6.28
N GLN A 488 9.38 5.24 7.14
CA GLN A 488 7.98 5.62 7.31
C GLN A 488 7.56 6.76 6.37
N HIS A 489 8.45 7.17 5.46
CA HIS A 489 8.18 8.17 4.41
C HIS A 489 7.74 9.55 4.94
N TYR A 490 8.16 9.91 6.15
CA TYR A 490 8.07 11.29 6.64
C TYR A 490 9.11 12.19 5.97
N SER A 491 10.24 11.63 5.58
CA SER A 491 11.33 12.34 4.92
C SER A 491 11.99 11.50 3.83
N SER A 492 12.49 12.16 2.79
CA SER A 492 13.37 11.58 1.78
C SER A 492 14.86 11.79 2.10
N VAL A 493 15.17 12.49 3.20
CA VAL A 493 16.54 12.74 3.65
C VAL A 493 17.24 11.42 3.98
N ASP A 494 18.43 11.24 3.42
CA ASP A 494 19.28 10.09 3.74
C ASP A 494 19.80 10.15 5.18
N VAL A 495 20.13 8.98 5.73
CA VAL A 495 20.67 8.89 7.08
C VAL A 495 22.08 9.51 7.10
N PRO A 496 22.32 10.57 7.91
CA PRO A 496 23.56 11.32 7.88
C PRO A 496 24.71 10.56 8.55
N SER A 497 25.93 10.78 8.07
CA SER A 497 27.18 10.38 8.72
C SER A 497 27.46 11.20 9.99
N HIS A 498 28.38 10.74 10.84
CA HIS A 498 28.80 11.49 12.05
C HIS A 498 29.26 12.89 11.70
N ARG A 499 29.99 13.06 10.59
CA ARG A 499 30.48 14.36 10.14
C ARG A 499 29.34 15.30 9.74
N GLU A 500 28.31 14.79 9.06
CA GLU A 500 27.13 15.59 8.67
C GLU A 500 26.28 15.96 9.90
N ILE A 501 26.20 15.07 10.89
CA ILE A 501 25.57 15.37 12.19
C ILE A 501 26.35 16.48 12.92
N GLN A 502 27.68 16.39 12.98
CA GLN A 502 28.53 17.43 13.57
C GLN A 502 28.40 18.76 12.83
N GLN A 503 28.43 18.73 11.49
CA GLN A 503 28.21 19.91 10.64
C GLN A 503 26.84 20.53 10.93
N SER A 504 25.81 19.69 11.11
CA SER A 504 24.46 20.15 11.42
C SER A 504 24.42 20.99 12.69
N LEU A 505 25.11 20.55 13.75
CA LEU A 505 25.23 21.28 15.02
C LEU A 505 26.06 22.57 14.90
N VAL A 506 27.09 22.57 14.06
CA VAL A 506 27.88 23.77 13.79
C VAL A 506 27.07 24.81 13.02
N ASP A 507 26.36 24.47 11.94
CA ASP A 507 25.67 25.52 11.17
C ASP A 507 24.47 26.14 11.89
N ILE A 508 23.92 25.49 12.92
CA ILE A 508 22.88 26.09 13.79
C ILE A 508 23.49 26.94 14.93
N GLY A 509 24.82 26.94 15.07
CA GLY A 509 25.53 27.70 16.09
C GLY A 509 25.58 27.05 17.47
N ASP A 510 25.27 25.75 17.60
CA ASP A 510 25.34 25.02 18.88
C ASP A 510 26.78 24.63 19.25
N LYS A 511 27.62 24.34 18.24
CA LYS A 511 29.02 23.93 18.42
C LYS A 511 29.97 24.77 17.57
N ASP A 512 31.21 24.90 18.02
CA ASP A 512 32.28 25.57 17.28
C ASP A 512 32.74 24.75 16.05
N PRO A 513 33.31 25.37 15.00
CA PRO A 513 33.77 24.67 13.81
C PRO A 513 34.78 23.53 14.06
N ALA A 514 35.54 23.59 15.16
CA ALA A 514 36.48 22.54 15.55
C ALA A 514 35.79 21.22 15.94
N PHE A 515 34.48 21.24 16.20
CA PHE A 515 33.69 20.06 16.53
C PHE A 515 33.55 19.09 15.35
N ILE A 516 33.65 19.58 14.11
CA ILE A 516 33.57 18.76 12.89
C ILE A 516 34.83 17.89 12.78
N GLY A 517 34.63 16.58 12.70
CA GLY A 517 35.70 15.59 12.71
C GLY A 517 36.23 15.23 14.10
N SER A 518 35.68 15.82 15.16
CA SER A 518 36.01 15.44 16.54
C SER A 518 35.43 14.06 16.90
N ARG A 519 35.84 13.53 18.07
CA ARG A 519 35.28 12.33 18.70
C ARG A 519 34.46 12.65 19.94
N GLU A 520 33.93 13.87 19.99
CA GLU A 520 33.15 14.34 21.12
C GLU A 520 31.76 13.69 21.14
N TRP A 521 31.23 13.54 22.36
CA TRP A 521 29.93 12.95 22.61
C TRP A 521 28.81 13.98 22.40
N ILE A 522 27.63 13.50 21.98
CA ILE A 522 26.40 14.29 21.91
C ILE A 522 25.31 13.67 22.77
N GLY A 523 24.36 14.49 23.24
CA GLY A 523 23.26 14.07 24.10
C GLY A 523 21.89 14.26 23.46
N ALA A 524 20.84 14.05 24.26
CA ALA A 524 19.45 14.17 23.83
C ALA A 524 19.12 15.54 23.24
N ILE A 525 19.71 16.61 23.79
CA ILE A 525 19.47 17.99 23.33
C ILE A 525 20.07 18.20 21.94
N GLU A 526 21.33 17.85 21.72
CA GLU A 526 21.95 17.96 20.40
C GLU A 526 21.23 17.11 19.35
N LEU A 527 20.79 15.89 19.70
CA LEU A 527 19.98 15.07 18.81
C LEU A 527 18.66 15.77 18.43
N SER A 528 18.01 16.46 19.37
CA SER A 528 16.77 17.19 19.08
C SER A 528 16.99 18.31 18.05
N PHE A 529 18.12 19.02 18.13
CA PHE A 529 18.46 20.07 17.17
C PHE A 529 18.76 19.52 15.78
N VAL A 530 19.43 18.36 15.70
CA VAL A 530 19.71 17.72 14.42
C VAL A 530 18.43 17.19 13.78
N LEU A 531 17.52 16.59 14.55
CA LEU A 531 16.20 16.14 14.07
C LEU A 531 15.34 17.31 13.58
N ASP A 532 15.34 18.43 14.29
CA ASP A 532 14.64 19.64 13.87
C ASP A 532 15.22 20.22 12.58
N LYS A 533 16.55 20.39 12.52
CA LYS A 533 17.24 20.94 11.34
C LYS A 533 17.04 20.09 10.10
N LEU A 534 17.23 18.77 10.21
CA LEU A 534 17.24 17.88 9.05
C LEU A 534 15.83 17.45 8.62
N LEU A 535 14.91 17.29 9.56
CA LEU A 535 13.60 16.69 9.29
C LEU A 535 12.42 17.59 9.68
N GLY A 536 12.64 18.72 10.36
CA GLY A 536 11.56 19.54 10.95
C GLY A 536 10.80 18.81 12.06
N VAL A 537 11.46 17.87 12.75
CA VAL A 537 10.84 17.00 13.76
C VAL A 537 11.03 17.58 15.16
N SER A 538 9.92 17.94 15.80
CA SER A 538 9.91 18.29 17.22
C SER A 538 10.16 17.07 18.11
N CYS A 539 10.81 17.26 19.26
CA CYS A 539 11.07 16.20 20.21
C CYS A 539 10.63 16.57 21.62
N LYS A 540 10.14 15.59 22.39
CA LYS A 540 9.92 15.70 23.84
C LYS A 540 11.14 15.12 24.57
N VAL A 541 11.59 15.76 25.64
CA VAL A 541 12.67 15.23 26.49
C VAL A 541 12.13 14.92 27.88
N ILE A 542 12.24 13.67 28.31
CA ILE A 542 11.96 13.24 29.68
C ILE A 542 13.29 13.13 30.42
N ASN A 543 13.42 13.86 31.51
CA ASN A 543 14.61 13.81 32.36
C ASN A 543 14.29 13.00 33.62
N VAL A 544 15.13 12.02 33.94
CA VAL A 544 15.09 11.27 35.19
C VAL A 544 16.42 11.44 35.92
N ARG A 545 16.36 11.61 37.25
CA ARG A 545 17.55 11.91 38.07
C ARG A 545 18.31 10.65 38.49
N SER A 546 17.63 9.51 38.45
CA SER A 546 18.14 8.19 38.80
C SER A 546 17.56 7.14 37.85
N GLY A 547 18.33 6.09 37.53
CA GLY A 547 17.81 4.92 36.82
C GLY A 547 16.64 4.21 37.53
N SER A 548 16.48 4.41 38.84
CA SER A 548 15.34 3.88 39.61
C SER A 548 14.00 4.55 39.28
N GLU A 549 14.02 5.74 38.67
CA GLU A 549 12.80 6.49 38.30
C GLU A 549 12.23 6.05 36.94
N LEU A 550 12.98 5.27 36.15
CA LEU A 550 12.52 4.85 34.81
C LEU A 550 11.25 3.99 34.81
N PRO A 551 11.04 3.03 35.75
CA PRO A 551 9.77 2.32 35.87
C PRO A 551 8.56 3.24 36.04
N GLU A 552 8.73 4.37 36.73
CA GLU A 552 7.67 5.34 36.93
C GLU A 552 7.24 6.04 35.62
N LYS A 553 8.10 6.00 34.60
CA LYS A 553 7.84 6.55 33.27
C LYS A 553 7.26 5.53 32.28
N CYS A 554 7.13 4.25 32.65
CA CYS A 554 6.66 3.20 31.73
C CYS A 554 5.30 3.51 31.11
N ARG A 555 4.35 4.05 31.88
CA ARG A 555 3.03 4.45 31.34
C ARG A 555 3.13 5.55 30.28
N GLU A 556 3.99 6.54 30.52
CA GLU A 556 4.23 7.64 29.59
C GLU A 556 4.94 7.15 28.31
N LEU A 557 5.88 6.21 28.46
CA LEU A 557 6.57 5.56 27.34
C LEU A 557 5.62 4.66 26.53
N ALA A 558 4.74 3.91 27.18
CA ALA A 558 3.71 3.11 26.51
C ALA A 558 2.81 4.00 25.65
N LEU A 559 2.34 5.11 26.22
CA LEU A 559 1.54 6.10 25.49
C LEU A 559 2.30 6.70 24.29
N HIS A 560 3.62 6.94 24.41
CA HIS A 560 4.43 7.39 23.28
C HIS A 560 4.48 6.34 22.16
N PHE A 561 4.68 5.07 22.48
CA PHE A 561 4.68 4.00 21.47
C PHE A 561 3.30 3.77 20.83
N GLU A 562 2.22 3.97 21.58
CA GLU A 562 0.85 3.87 21.07
C GLU A 562 0.47 5.03 20.15
N THR A 563 0.86 6.26 20.50
CA THR A 563 0.44 7.48 19.78
C THR A 563 1.46 7.94 18.73
N GLN A 564 2.75 7.91 19.05
CA GLN A 564 3.84 8.35 18.17
C GLN A 564 4.50 7.15 17.49
N GLY A 565 4.78 6.09 18.23
CA GLY A 565 5.40 4.87 17.71
C GLY A 565 6.82 5.04 17.19
N THR A 566 7.52 6.13 17.54
CA THR A 566 8.90 6.39 17.11
C THR A 566 9.92 5.75 18.06
N PRO A 567 11.11 5.34 17.58
CA PRO A 567 12.20 4.91 18.47
C PRO A 567 12.63 6.05 19.40
N ILE A 568 12.97 5.71 20.64
CA ILE A 568 13.39 6.67 21.68
C ILE A 568 14.90 6.52 21.92
N MET A 569 15.64 7.61 22.01
CA MET A 569 17.03 7.55 22.49
C MET A 569 17.05 7.73 24.01
N ILE A 570 17.78 6.89 24.73
CA ILE A 570 18.03 7.01 26.17
C ILE A 570 19.52 7.28 26.38
N GLY A 571 19.89 8.45 26.88
CA GLY A 571 21.26 8.84 27.18
C GLY A 571 21.50 8.99 28.67
N GLY A 572 22.53 8.34 29.23
CA GLY A 572 22.93 8.44 30.64
C GLY A 572 24.44 8.57 30.79
N GLY A 573 24.92 9.77 31.12
CA GLY A 573 26.35 10.08 31.15
C GLY A 573 26.99 9.92 29.76
N VAL A 574 27.92 8.97 29.65
CA VAL A 574 28.61 8.60 28.40
C VAL A 574 28.12 7.26 27.88
N LEU A 575 26.82 6.97 27.91
CA LEU A 575 26.24 5.82 27.22
C LEU A 575 24.88 6.21 26.64
N ALA A 576 24.57 5.71 25.45
CA ALA A 576 23.28 5.88 24.82
C ALA A 576 22.74 4.54 24.29
N TYR A 577 21.44 4.35 24.42
CA TYR A 577 20.71 3.20 23.91
C TYR A 577 19.50 3.66 23.10
N THR A 578 18.97 2.79 22.24
CA THR A 578 17.68 3.02 21.58
C THR A 578 16.63 2.12 22.22
N LEU A 579 15.53 2.71 22.70
CA LEU A 579 14.37 2.01 23.23
C LEU A 579 13.33 1.85 22.11
N LEU A 580 12.91 0.60 21.89
CA LEU A 580 11.97 0.22 20.84
C LEU A 580 10.60 -0.20 21.37
N GLY A 581 10.43 -0.26 22.69
CA GLY A 581 9.17 -0.65 23.30
C GLY A 581 9.26 -0.85 24.80
N VAL A 582 8.10 -0.96 25.42
CA VAL A 582 7.94 -1.27 26.84
C VAL A 582 6.92 -2.39 27.01
N ASP A 583 7.11 -3.20 28.04
CA ASP A 583 6.12 -4.15 28.54
C ASP A 583 5.82 -3.76 29.98
N TYR A 584 4.57 -3.40 30.27
CA TYR A 584 4.18 -2.82 31.54
C TYR A 584 2.92 -3.47 32.08
N ASN A 585 3.00 -3.99 33.31
CA ASN A 585 1.83 -4.43 34.06
C ASN A 585 1.39 -3.30 35.01
N GLU A 586 0.24 -2.69 34.73
CA GLU A 586 -0.30 -1.60 35.54
C GLU A 586 -0.68 -2.03 36.97
N ALA A 587 -1.05 -3.29 37.18
CA ALA A 587 -1.48 -3.81 38.49
C ALA A 587 -0.30 -4.12 39.41
N THR A 588 0.82 -4.64 38.87
CA THR A 588 1.99 -5.02 39.66
C THR A 588 3.10 -3.98 39.64
N GLY A 589 3.11 -3.09 38.65
CA GLY A 589 4.20 -2.15 38.38
C GLY A 589 5.43 -2.82 37.74
N GLU A 590 5.38 -4.13 37.46
CA GLU A 590 6.48 -4.82 36.80
C GLU A 590 6.64 -4.31 35.37
N CYS A 591 7.88 -4.05 34.95
CA CYS A 591 8.17 -3.55 33.64
C CYS A 591 9.46 -4.09 33.01
N ALA A 592 9.47 -4.10 31.69
CA ALA A 592 10.64 -4.38 30.87
C ALA A 592 10.76 -3.36 29.72
N PHE A 593 11.99 -3.14 29.29
CA PHE A 593 12.37 -2.19 28.26
C PHE A 593 13.02 -2.96 27.11
N LEU A 594 12.52 -2.76 25.90
CA LEU A 594 13.10 -3.37 24.71
C LEU A 594 14.24 -2.51 24.20
N ILE A 595 15.48 -2.94 24.47
CA ILE A 595 16.68 -2.19 24.16
C ILE A 595 17.30 -2.68 22.86
N LEU A 596 17.68 -1.73 22.01
CA LEU A 596 18.58 -1.88 20.88
C LEU A 596 19.88 -1.14 21.21
N ASP A 597 20.96 -1.90 21.33
CA ASP A 597 22.24 -1.44 21.84
C ASP A 597 23.17 -1.01 20.69
N PRO A 598 23.48 0.28 20.52
CA PRO A 598 24.34 0.74 19.43
C PRO A 598 25.82 0.35 19.60
N HIS A 599 26.23 -0.19 20.75
CA HIS A 599 27.63 -0.54 21.03
C HIS A 599 28.07 -1.88 20.45
N TYR A 600 27.18 -2.60 19.76
CA TYR A 600 27.56 -3.83 19.06
C TYR A 600 28.64 -3.54 18.02
N THR A 601 29.71 -4.35 18.00
CA THR A 601 30.86 -4.19 17.09
C THR A 601 31.04 -5.41 16.17
N GLY A 602 30.12 -6.37 16.23
CA GLY A 602 30.22 -7.62 15.49
C GLY A 602 29.66 -7.51 14.07
N SER A 603 29.71 -8.61 13.34
CA SER A 603 29.09 -8.74 12.02
C SER A 603 27.56 -8.65 12.11
N ASP A 604 26.89 -8.19 11.04
CA ASP A 604 25.43 -8.15 10.90
C ASP A 604 24.79 -9.56 10.88
N ASP A 605 24.69 -10.20 12.05
CA ASP A 605 24.12 -11.53 12.27
C ASP A 605 23.05 -11.43 13.36
N VAL A 606 21.78 -11.49 12.94
CA VAL A 606 20.61 -11.36 13.81
C VAL A 606 20.66 -12.36 14.98
N LYS A 607 21.11 -13.60 14.75
CA LYS A 607 21.19 -14.61 15.82
C LYS A 607 22.21 -14.22 16.87
N LYS A 608 23.38 -13.70 16.46
CA LYS A 608 24.40 -13.22 17.41
C LYS A 608 23.93 -11.99 18.18
N ILE A 609 23.24 -11.07 17.51
CA ILE A 609 22.73 -9.84 18.11
C ILE A 609 21.66 -10.16 19.17
N VAL A 610 20.68 -11.00 18.83
CA VAL A 610 19.60 -11.39 19.75
C VAL A 610 20.13 -12.28 20.88
N ASN A 611 20.92 -13.32 20.58
CA ASN A 611 21.46 -14.21 21.62
C ASN A 611 22.48 -13.51 22.53
N GLY A 612 23.21 -12.52 21.99
CA GLY A 612 24.10 -11.65 22.77
C GLY A 612 23.38 -10.60 23.61
N GLY A 613 22.06 -10.45 23.43
CA GLY A 613 21.25 -9.49 24.16
C GLY A 613 21.47 -8.03 23.75
N TRP A 614 22.02 -7.79 22.55
CA TRP A 614 22.21 -6.47 21.93
C TRP A 614 20.90 -5.90 21.41
N CYS A 615 19.96 -6.76 21.02
CA CYS A 615 18.55 -6.42 20.88
C CYS A 615 17.73 -7.36 21.76
N GLY A 616 17.01 -6.83 22.75
CA GLY A 616 16.18 -7.66 23.62
C GLY A 616 15.59 -6.96 24.83
N TRP A 617 14.67 -7.64 25.50
CA TRP A 617 14.01 -7.15 26.70
C TRP A 617 14.94 -7.13 27.91
N LYS A 618 14.95 -6.00 28.61
CA LYS A 618 15.68 -5.77 29.86
C LYS A 618 14.68 -5.40 30.94
N LYS A 619 14.53 -6.24 31.97
CA LYS A 619 13.73 -5.90 33.15
C LYS A 619 14.40 -4.75 33.90
N SER A 620 13.60 -3.89 34.53
CA SER A 620 14.13 -2.81 35.39
C SER A 620 15.05 -3.38 36.48
N VAL A 621 14.59 -4.46 37.12
CA VAL A 621 15.32 -5.27 38.09
C VAL A 621 15.30 -6.71 37.59
N ASP A 622 16.47 -7.31 37.40
CA ASP A 622 16.56 -8.69 36.97
C ASP A 622 16.19 -9.67 38.10
N SER A 623 16.10 -10.97 37.78
CA SER A 623 15.75 -12.01 38.76
C SER A 623 16.79 -12.19 39.88
N LYS A 624 17.96 -11.56 39.76
CA LYS A 624 19.04 -11.54 40.77
C LYS A 624 19.05 -10.23 41.57
N GLY A 625 18.06 -9.35 41.38
CA GLY A 625 17.95 -8.07 42.08
C GLY A 625 18.84 -6.97 41.52
N LYS A 626 19.47 -7.16 40.36
CA LYS A 626 20.34 -6.16 39.74
C LYS A 626 19.52 -5.24 38.83
N SER A 627 19.63 -3.93 39.05
CA SER A 627 19.02 -2.94 38.16
C SER A 627 19.76 -2.85 36.83
N PHE A 628 19.03 -2.83 35.72
CA PHE A 628 19.62 -2.60 34.39
C PHE A 628 20.11 -1.16 34.24
N PHE A 629 19.28 -0.20 34.65
CA PHE A 629 19.65 1.20 34.73
C PHE A 629 20.31 1.50 36.08
N LEU A 630 21.40 2.26 36.05
CA LEU A 630 22.19 2.58 37.22
C LEU A 630 21.48 3.64 38.07
N GLN A 631 21.32 3.35 39.36
CA GLN A 631 20.59 4.23 40.29
C GLN A 631 21.34 5.54 40.58
N ASP A 632 22.66 5.58 40.40
CA ASP A 632 23.50 6.75 40.64
C ASP A 632 23.70 7.63 39.39
N LYS A 633 22.95 7.36 38.30
CA LYS A 633 23.05 8.08 37.03
C LYS A 633 21.72 8.71 36.66
N PHE A 634 21.79 9.93 36.12
CA PHE A 634 20.68 10.57 35.45
C PHE A 634 20.53 10.01 34.03
N TYR A 635 19.31 10.05 33.49
CA TYR A 635 19.03 9.70 32.10
C TYR A 635 18.12 10.73 31.44
N ASN A 636 18.42 11.05 30.19
CA ASN A 636 17.61 11.91 29.34
C ASN A 636 17.07 11.06 28.20
N LEU A 637 15.74 11.03 28.06
CA LEU A 637 15.04 10.27 27.05
C LEU A 637 14.52 11.24 26.00
N LEU A 638 15.03 11.11 24.79
CA LEU A 638 14.56 11.86 23.63
C LEU A 638 13.46 11.08 22.94
N LEU A 639 12.26 11.66 22.90
CA LEU A 639 11.05 11.11 22.32
C LEU A 639 10.70 11.93 21.05
N PRO A 640 11.14 11.51 19.85
CA PRO A 640 10.81 12.19 18.60
C PRO A 640 9.31 12.18 18.35
N GLN A 641 8.71 13.32 18.03
CA GLN A 641 7.27 13.40 17.76
C GLN A 641 7.03 13.19 16.27
N ARG A 642 5.97 12.44 15.96
CA ARG A 642 5.52 12.19 14.60
C ARG A 642 4.96 13.49 13.99
N PRO A 643 5.46 13.97 12.84
CA PRO A 643 4.84 15.08 12.13
C PRO A 643 3.42 14.72 11.74
N ASN A 644 2.49 15.67 11.88
CA ASN A 644 1.11 15.47 11.46
C ASN A 644 1.04 15.67 9.94
N MET A 645 1.12 14.58 9.18
CA MET A 645 1.30 14.60 7.72
C MET A 645 0.41 13.54 7.05
N VAL A 646 -0.19 13.89 5.92
CA VAL A 646 -0.96 12.99 5.04
C VAL A 646 -0.40 13.04 3.65
#